data_AF-A0A0K6FNN9-F1
#
_entry.id   AF-A0A0K6FNN9-F1
#
_cell.length_a   1.000
_cell.length_b   1.000
_cell.length_c   1.000
_cell.angle_alpha   90.00
_cell.angle_beta   90.00
_cell.angle_gamma   90.00
#
_symmetry.space_group_name_H-M   'P 1'
#
loop_
_entity.id
_entity.type
_entity.pdbx_description
1 polymer ?
#
loop_
_entity_poly.entity_id
_entity_poly.type
_entity_poly.pdbx_seq_one_letter_code
_entity_poly.pdbx_strand_id
1 'polypeptide(L)'
;MARWVFAVLLLFAVSALASNDTAQIHHRIRQPGSEPTPFSHKGTVLLTPAGPSYSPASAFRDQLAAWISSSPDARYDIALETDGNPDDWPRSSVKLCHLTVAYEEFLTLHKTVSGDIFALDYHLDSVPQNGACPHKPSAMYIASTDVQIKSPTPAFTPRLKVPPPMGTDGQPIKPVPEKSFIQKYWMYIVPALIILHFPTMSTEPSTSSKPKPRKRFVGRTSRPSGPPSSGTIANQIPESILRDPLLQAAADQLPRNYSFEIHKTIHHVRKNGAKMVALQMPEGLQMYACTIADIIERFTGALTVIMGDVTYGACCIDDYTAVALGCDMLVHYGHSCLVPIDTTTIKTLYVFVEIAIDAEHLTNTIRMNFPSSRRTFRERLLTDEHIPTGAQIHSGKPTLAIEAPDDSKGKDKETEDQPTKLALVSTIQFVAAVQRLKDDLSVESGEAPLGLLTGSEAEQSTRPKLWHGRYEITIPRSKPLSPGEILGCTAPKLSGGVDAIVYVGDGRFHLEAIMIANPAVPAFRYDPYSKKLTRERYDHTEMRDVRAQAVRTASQSLSSDENEGGRWGVILGTLGRQGSFRQHQAIQHQLQSARHTVPYVPILLSELSPAKLACFAPHISVFVQTSCPRLSIDWGYAFAQPLLSPYEAAVVMGTQQGWVGTPEGQGDYPMDFYEKDSVWAKARTWKPPLGV
;
A
#
# COMPACT_ATOMS: atom_id res chain seq x y z
N MET A 1 62.91 36.06 1.14
CA MET A 1 62.18 36.10 2.42
C MET A 1 60.68 36.17 2.18
N ALA A 2 60.06 35.05 1.79
CA ALA A 2 58.60 34.96 1.61
C ALA A 2 58.16 33.48 1.74
N ARG A 3 58.51 32.87 2.88
CA ARG A 3 58.13 31.50 3.25
C ARG A 3 57.84 31.39 4.76
N TRP A 4 57.32 32.46 5.37
CA TRP A 4 57.08 32.52 6.83
C TRP A 4 55.89 33.42 7.22
N VAL A 5 54.81 33.44 6.44
CA VAL A 5 53.58 34.18 6.83
C VAL A 5 52.29 33.34 6.75
N PHE A 6 52.31 32.15 6.17
CA PHE A 6 51.10 31.31 6.06
C PHE A 6 50.90 30.29 7.19
N ALA A 7 51.78 30.24 8.20
CA ALA A 7 51.74 29.23 9.26
C ALA A 7 51.08 29.69 10.58
N VAL A 8 50.60 30.94 10.69
CA VAL A 8 50.05 31.49 11.95
C VAL A 8 48.53 31.72 11.91
N LEU A 9 47.89 31.61 10.73
CA LEU A 9 46.42 31.69 10.59
C LEU A 9 45.72 30.33 10.51
N LEU A 10 46.45 29.22 10.71
CA LEU A 10 45.90 27.87 10.76
C LEU A 10 45.95 27.25 12.18
N LEU A 11 46.07 28.09 13.20
CA LEU A 11 46.12 27.71 14.63
C LEU A 11 45.07 28.42 15.49
N PHE A 12 44.10 29.14 14.89
CA PHE A 12 42.99 29.79 15.58
C PHE A 12 41.62 29.51 14.94
N ALA A 13 41.41 28.28 14.46
CA ALA A 13 40.08 27.78 14.07
C ALA A 13 39.92 26.26 14.29
N VAL A 14 40.65 25.68 15.26
CA VAL A 14 40.39 24.34 15.79
C VAL A 14 40.24 24.46 17.30
N SER A 15 39.20 25.19 17.70
CA SER A 15 38.65 25.18 19.05
C SER A 15 37.14 25.38 18.99
N ALA A 16 36.49 24.77 18.00
CA ALA A 16 35.12 24.29 18.22
C ALA A 16 35.29 23.00 19.01
N LEU A 17 35.16 23.13 20.34
CA LEU A 17 35.02 22.00 21.25
C LEU A 17 34.01 21.04 20.63
N ALA A 18 34.44 19.82 20.32
CA ALA A 18 33.51 18.72 20.15
C ALA A 18 32.81 18.55 21.50
N SER A 19 31.60 19.09 21.65
CA SER A 19 30.74 18.66 22.74
C SER A 19 30.39 17.21 22.44
N ASN A 20 30.89 16.31 23.29
CA ASN A 20 30.31 14.98 23.36
C ASN A 20 28.93 15.17 24.00
N ASP A 21 27.90 15.40 23.17
CA ASP A 21 26.53 15.47 23.67
C ASP A 21 26.16 14.08 24.18
N THR A 22 26.09 13.93 25.49
CA THR A 22 25.62 12.72 26.16
C THR A 22 24.16 12.89 26.52
N ALA A 23 23.32 11.93 26.14
CA ALA A 23 21.93 11.85 26.57
C ALA A 23 21.79 10.79 27.67
N GLN A 24 21.27 11.17 28.83
CA GLN A 24 21.00 10.23 29.91
C GLN A 24 19.59 9.69 29.78
N ILE A 25 19.48 8.36 29.76
CA ILE A 25 18.22 7.66 29.62
C ILE A 25 17.87 7.03 30.96
N HIS A 26 16.66 7.28 31.42
CA HIS A 26 16.13 6.78 32.68
C HIS A 26 14.91 5.90 32.44
N HIS A 27 14.62 5.01 33.39
CA HIS A 27 13.46 4.13 33.31
C HIS A 27 12.75 3.99 34.65
N ARG A 28 11.48 3.59 34.61
CA ARG A 28 10.71 3.24 35.80
C ARG A 28 9.55 2.31 35.47
N ILE A 29 8.93 1.76 36.52
CA ILE A 29 7.64 1.07 36.41
C ILE A 29 6.51 1.87 37.02
N ARG A 30 5.34 1.76 36.40
CA ARG A 30 4.10 2.37 36.86
C ARG A 30 2.98 1.34 36.86
N GLN A 31 2.44 1.04 38.03
CA GLN A 31 1.27 0.18 38.14
C GLN A 31 -0.01 1.05 38.14
N PRO A 32 -1.09 0.60 37.46
CA PRO A 32 -2.37 1.29 37.51
C PRO A 32 -2.87 1.47 38.95
N GLY A 33 -3.17 2.70 39.37
CA GLY A 33 -3.73 3.00 40.70
C GLY A 33 -2.71 3.14 41.84
N SER A 34 -1.41 3.09 41.56
CA SER A 34 -0.32 3.33 42.54
C SER A 34 0.50 4.58 42.18
N GLU A 35 1.20 5.16 43.15
CA GLU A 35 2.19 6.20 42.85
C GLU A 35 3.35 5.61 42.03
N PRO A 36 3.81 6.33 40.98
CA PRO A 36 4.88 5.84 40.14
C PRO A 36 6.19 5.75 40.90
N THR A 37 6.99 4.72 40.61
CA THR A 37 8.33 4.61 41.18
C THR A 37 9.23 5.76 40.69
N PRO A 38 10.23 6.19 41.47
CA PRO A 38 11.23 7.14 41.01
C PRO A 38 11.97 6.61 39.78
N PHE A 39 12.39 7.50 38.88
CA PHE A 39 13.23 7.14 37.75
C PHE A 39 14.60 6.64 38.24
N SER A 40 15.03 5.50 37.70
CA SER A 40 16.40 4.98 37.83
C SER A 40 17.16 5.12 36.51
N HIS A 41 18.48 5.15 36.61
CA HIS A 41 19.34 5.29 35.43
C HIS A 41 19.34 4.00 34.60
N LYS A 42 18.96 4.10 33.32
CA LYS A 42 18.90 2.97 32.37
C LYS A 42 20.22 2.85 31.59
N GLY A 43 20.78 3.97 31.17
CA GLY A 43 22.00 4.01 30.38
C GLY A 43 22.29 5.38 29.79
N THR A 44 23.44 5.50 29.13
CA THR A 44 23.91 6.75 28.53
C THR A 44 24.09 6.56 27.02
N VAL A 45 23.52 7.46 26.23
CA VAL A 45 23.79 7.56 24.80
C VAL A 45 24.89 8.60 24.59
N LEU A 46 26.00 8.18 23.97
CA LEU A 46 27.04 9.07 23.51
C LEU A 46 26.80 9.39 22.03
N LEU A 47 26.62 10.66 21.70
CA LEU A 47 26.48 11.11 20.32
C LEU A 47 27.86 11.45 19.75
N THR A 48 28.32 10.67 18.79
CA THR A 48 29.57 10.96 18.07
C THR A 48 29.29 11.30 16.60
N PRO A 49 30.20 12.00 15.91
CA PRO A 49 30.10 12.20 14.46
C PRO A 49 30.02 10.91 13.64
N ALA A 50 30.48 9.78 14.19
CA ALA A 50 30.42 8.46 13.54
C ALA A 50 29.08 7.73 13.78
N GLY A 51 28.21 8.25 14.65
CA GLY A 51 26.93 7.66 15.03
C GLY A 51 26.70 7.64 16.55
N PRO A 52 25.47 7.37 17.01
CA PRO A 52 25.18 7.18 18.43
C PRO A 52 25.75 5.85 18.93
N SER A 53 26.23 5.82 20.16
CA SER A 53 26.57 4.59 20.87
C SER A 53 25.87 4.54 22.23
N TYR A 54 25.37 3.38 22.62
CA TYR A 54 24.63 3.18 23.87
C TYR A 54 25.45 2.39 24.90
N SER A 55 25.49 2.88 26.14
CA SER A 55 26.11 2.20 27.27
C SER A 55 25.06 1.95 28.36
N PRO A 56 24.66 0.69 28.62
CA PRO A 56 23.67 0.38 29.66
C PRO A 56 24.23 0.59 31.07
N ALA A 57 23.38 0.98 32.01
CA ALA A 57 23.72 1.08 33.43
C ALA A 57 23.92 -0.32 34.04
N SER A 58 24.85 -0.46 35.00
CA SER A 58 25.19 -1.75 35.61
C SER A 58 24.01 -2.39 36.38
N ALA A 59 23.16 -1.58 37.01
CA ALA A 59 22.02 -2.03 37.81
C ALA A 59 20.73 -2.25 37.00
N PHE A 60 20.71 -1.88 35.71
CA PHE A 60 19.51 -1.90 34.85
C PHE A 60 18.89 -3.31 34.75
N ARG A 61 19.72 -4.32 34.48
CA ARG A 61 19.26 -5.69 34.21
C ARG A 61 18.62 -6.34 35.43
N ASP A 62 19.23 -6.15 36.60
CA ASP A 62 18.75 -6.73 37.86
C ASP A 62 17.43 -6.09 38.31
N GLN A 63 17.29 -4.77 38.14
CA GLN A 63 16.05 -4.03 38.44
C GLN A 63 14.90 -4.50 37.55
N LEU A 64 15.16 -4.65 36.24
CA LEU A 64 14.13 -5.04 35.29
C LEU A 64 13.68 -6.50 35.49
N ALA A 65 14.60 -7.41 35.81
CA ALA A 65 14.29 -8.79 36.16
C ALA A 65 13.36 -8.89 37.38
N ALA A 66 13.59 -8.05 38.41
CA ALA A 66 12.72 -7.98 39.58
C ALA A 66 11.30 -7.50 39.25
N TRP A 67 11.15 -6.50 38.37
CA TRP A 67 9.85 -5.93 38.02
C TRP A 67 8.98 -6.83 37.15
N ILE A 68 9.57 -7.54 36.19
CA ILE A 68 8.84 -8.48 35.32
C ILE A 68 8.15 -9.58 36.13
N SER A 69 8.74 -9.97 37.27
CA SER A 69 8.19 -11.00 38.15
C SER A 69 6.97 -10.56 38.97
N SER A 70 6.70 -9.26 39.09
CA SER A 70 5.75 -8.73 40.08
C SER A 70 4.39 -8.29 39.53
N SER A 71 4.27 -7.87 38.26
CA SER A 71 2.97 -7.46 37.67
C SER A 71 2.98 -7.32 36.14
N PRO A 72 2.23 -8.13 35.36
CA PRO A 72 2.20 -8.06 33.90
C PRO A 72 1.46 -6.84 33.31
N ASP A 73 0.51 -6.26 34.05
CA ASP A 73 -0.29 -5.10 33.62
C ASP A 73 0.38 -3.74 33.89
N ALA A 74 1.59 -3.74 34.45
CA ALA A 74 2.35 -2.53 34.69
C ALA A 74 2.83 -1.88 33.37
N ARG A 75 3.03 -0.56 33.39
CA ARG A 75 3.70 0.16 32.32
C ARG A 75 5.17 0.34 32.63
N TYR A 76 5.99 0.21 31.60
CA TYR A 76 7.41 0.50 31.63
C TYR A 76 7.64 1.82 30.90
N ASP A 77 8.11 2.82 31.64
CA ASP A 77 8.38 4.16 31.12
C ASP A 77 9.88 4.30 30.88
N ILE A 78 10.25 4.91 29.75
CA ILE A 78 11.61 5.41 29.48
C ILE A 78 11.54 6.92 29.28
N ALA A 79 12.45 7.64 29.92
CA ALA A 79 12.55 9.09 29.86
C ALA A 79 13.95 9.56 29.45
N LEU A 80 13.98 10.69 28.75
CA LEU A 80 15.18 11.46 28.46
C LEU A 80 15.40 12.50 29.55
N GLU A 81 16.57 12.53 30.17
CA GLU A 81 16.90 13.54 31.19
C GLU A 81 16.94 14.94 30.57
N THR A 82 16.18 15.87 31.18
CA THR A 82 16.22 17.30 30.88
C THR A 82 16.28 18.10 32.19
N ASP A 83 16.62 19.38 32.11
CA ASP A 83 16.55 20.26 33.27
C ASP A 83 15.12 20.33 33.84
N GLY A 84 14.98 20.26 35.17
CA GLY A 84 13.69 20.40 35.86
C GLY A 84 13.26 19.15 36.64
N ASN A 85 11.95 19.01 36.86
CA ASN A 85 11.38 17.89 37.62
C ASN A 85 11.41 16.60 36.78
N PRO A 86 11.93 15.47 37.30
CA PRO A 86 11.96 14.20 36.58
C PRO A 86 10.61 13.70 36.03
N ASP A 87 9.50 14.09 36.65
CA ASP A 87 8.17 13.72 36.15
C ASP A 87 7.76 14.46 34.85
N ASP A 88 8.40 15.58 34.54
CA ASP A 88 8.17 16.39 33.35
C ASP A 88 9.09 16.01 32.17
N TRP A 89 10.01 15.07 32.38
CA TRP A 89 10.93 14.60 31.34
C TRP A 89 10.18 14.02 30.14
N PRO A 90 10.65 14.29 28.89
CA PRO A 90 10.14 13.66 27.69
C PRO A 90 10.23 12.13 27.82
N ARG A 91 9.09 11.44 27.65
CA ARG A 91 8.99 10.01 27.93
C ARG A 91 8.15 9.25 26.92
N SER A 92 8.47 7.97 26.79
CA SER A 92 7.72 6.99 26.01
C SER A 92 7.47 5.74 26.87
N SER A 93 6.34 5.07 26.65
CA SER A 93 5.85 4.01 27.55
C SER A 93 5.35 2.79 26.77
N VAL A 94 5.66 1.60 27.28
CA VAL A 94 5.13 0.31 26.78
C VAL A 94 4.56 -0.51 27.92
N LYS A 95 3.75 -1.55 27.62
CA LYS A 95 3.37 -2.53 28.66
C LYS A 95 4.59 -3.35 29.07
N LEU A 96 4.78 -3.53 30.37
CA LEU A 96 5.93 -4.25 30.94
C LEU A 96 6.02 -5.68 30.39
N CYS A 97 4.88 -6.35 30.19
CA CYS A 97 4.80 -7.69 29.63
C CYS A 97 5.47 -7.83 28.25
N HIS A 98 5.55 -6.77 27.44
CA HIS A 98 6.15 -6.82 26.10
C HIS A 98 7.67 -6.97 26.13
N LEU A 99 8.33 -6.60 27.25
CA LEU A 99 9.77 -6.79 27.42
C LEU A 99 10.17 -8.27 27.60
N THR A 100 9.20 -9.16 27.86
CA THR A 100 9.45 -10.60 28.03
C THR A 100 9.58 -11.35 26.69
N VAL A 101 9.19 -10.71 25.59
CA VAL A 101 9.18 -11.30 24.24
C VAL A 101 10.00 -10.50 23.22
N ALA A 102 10.39 -9.27 23.55
CA ALA A 102 11.22 -8.45 22.68
C ALA A 102 12.68 -8.90 22.68
N TYR A 103 13.29 -8.97 21.50
CA TYR A 103 14.72 -9.31 21.33
C TYR A 103 15.57 -8.05 21.14
N GLU A 104 15.06 -7.09 20.37
CA GLU A 104 15.66 -5.78 20.17
C GLU A 104 14.76 -4.65 20.70
N GLU A 105 15.40 -3.65 21.32
CA GLU A 105 14.78 -2.39 21.70
C GLU A 105 15.34 -1.23 20.86
N PHE A 106 14.49 -0.26 20.50
CA PHE A 106 14.86 0.91 19.70
C PHE A 106 14.62 2.19 20.48
N LEU A 107 15.67 3.01 20.63
CA LEU A 107 15.62 4.35 21.21
C LEU A 107 15.84 5.40 20.12
N THR A 108 14.82 6.19 19.81
CA THR A 108 14.93 7.26 18.81
C THR A 108 14.99 8.62 19.49
N LEU A 109 16.12 9.31 19.36
CA LEU A 109 16.34 10.65 19.88
C LEU A 109 16.08 11.70 18.80
N HIS A 110 15.24 12.68 19.10
CA HIS A 110 14.91 13.76 18.18
C HIS A 110 15.72 15.01 18.51
N LYS A 111 16.40 15.54 17.50
CA LYS A 111 17.19 16.77 17.60
C LYS A 111 16.41 17.99 17.13
N THR A 112 16.75 19.16 17.63
CA THR A 112 16.34 20.44 17.06
C THR A 112 17.26 20.84 15.91
N VAL A 113 16.94 21.93 15.21
CA VAL A 113 17.84 22.51 14.19
C VAL A 113 19.15 23.02 14.81
N SER A 114 19.13 23.41 16.09
CA SER A 114 20.32 23.80 16.85
C SER A 114 21.17 22.62 17.32
N GLY A 115 20.67 21.38 17.19
CA GLY A 115 21.39 20.15 17.54
C GLY A 115 21.02 19.55 18.89
N ASP A 116 20.23 20.26 19.70
CA ASP A 116 19.79 19.85 21.04
C ASP A 116 18.80 18.69 20.95
N ILE A 117 18.90 17.71 21.84
CA ILE A 117 17.92 16.62 21.93
C ILE A 117 16.74 17.10 22.77
N PHE A 118 15.52 16.95 22.26
CA PHE A 118 14.31 17.43 22.95
C PHE A 118 13.23 16.37 23.16
N ALA A 119 13.31 15.22 22.46
CA ALA A 119 12.32 14.15 22.60
C ALA A 119 12.94 12.76 22.40
N LEU A 120 12.25 11.76 22.95
CA LEU A 120 12.61 10.34 22.90
C LEU A 120 11.39 9.50 22.54
N ASP A 121 11.52 8.65 21.52
CA ASP A 121 10.60 7.55 21.27
C ASP A 121 11.24 6.21 21.64
N TYR A 122 10.42 5.29 22.13
CA TYR A 122 10.84 3.95 22.51
C TYR A 122 9.94 2.89 21.86
N HIS A 123 10.55 1.93 21.17
CA HIS A 123 9.84 0.86 20.47
C HIS A 123 10.51 -0.49 20.73
N LEU A 124 9.71 -1.55 20.61
CA LEU A 124 10.13 -2.94 20.73
C LEU A 124 9.77 -3.68 19.43
N ASP A 125 10.62 -4.61 19.00
CA ASP A 125 10.48 -5.37 17.75
C ASP A 125 9.22 -6.28 17.68
N SER A 126 8.78 -6.80 18.82
CA SER A 126 7.85 -7.95 18.89
C SER A 126 6.50 -7.60 19.54
N VAL A 127 6.06 -6.34 19.47
CA VAL A 127 4.76 -5.91 20.03
C VAL A 127 3.62 -6.37 19.12
N PRO A 128 2.65 -7.18 19.61
CA PRO A 128 1.47 -7.56 18.84
C PRO A 128 0.66 -6.34 18.40
N GLN A 129 0.09 -6.36 17.19
CA GLN A 129 -0.71 -5.24 16.67
C GLN A 129 -1.93 -4.90 17.54
N ASN A 130 -2.50 -5.89 18.22
CA ASN A 130 -3.61 -5.70 19.17
C ASN A 130 -3.14 -5.20 20.56
N GLY A 131 -1.83 -5.06 20.79
CA GLY A 131 -1.24 -4.61 22.05
C GLY A 131 -1.48 -5.56 23.23
N ALA A 132 -1.90 -6.81 23.00
CA ALA A 132 -2.19 -7.79 24.05
C ALA A 132 -0.90 -8.38 24.63
N CYS A 133 -0.88 -8.66 25.94
CA CYS A 133 0.27 -9.30 26.59
C CYS A 133 0.38 -10.78 26.17
N PRO A 134 1.61 -11.34 26.05
CA PRO A 134 1.82 -12.74 25.73
C PRO A 134 1.28 -13.68 26.83
N HIS A 135 0.71 -14.82 26.44
CA HIS A 135 0.04 -15.77 27.36
C HIS A 135 0.97 -16.51 28.34
N LYS A 136 2.28 -16.55 28.09
CA LYS A 136 3.28 -17.11 28.99
C LYS A 136 4.50 -16.18 29.05
N PRO A 137 4.79 -15.53 30.19
CA PRO A 137 6.01 -14.76 30.34
C PRO A 137 7.21 -15.71 30.30
N SER A 138 8.14 -15.49 29.36
CA SER A 138 9.45 -16.14 29.35
C SER A 138 10.47 -15.26 30.10
N ALA A 139 11.64 -15.82 30.44
CA ALA A 139 12.73 -15.05 31.02
C ALA A 139 13.20 -13.95 30.05
N MET A 140 13.68 -12.83 30.61
CA MET A 140 14.08 -11.61 29.89
C MET A 140 15.13 -11.89 28.80
N TYR A 141 14.94 -11.29 27.62
CA TYR A 141 15.82 -11.46 26.46
C TYR A 141 16.03 -10.18 25.62
N ILE A 142 16.08 -8.99 26.24
CA ILE A 142 16.58 -7.81 25.50
C ILE A 142 18.08 -8.03 25.22
N ALA A 143 18.38 -8.45 24.00
CA ALA A 143 19.72 -8.82 23.57
C ALA A 143 20.50 -7.61 23.04
N SER A 144 19.80 -6.63 22.46
CA SER A 144 20.41 -5.45 21.83
C SER A 144 19.54 -4.20 21.99
N THR A 145 20.21 -3.05 22.11
CA THR A 145 19.62 -1.71 22.12
C THR A 145 20.13 -0.95 20.89
N ASP A 146 19.25 -0.67 19.93
CA ASP A 146 19.57 0.19 18.79
C ASP A 146 19.18 1.63 19.11
N VAL A 147 20.04 2.58 18.73
CA VAL A 147 19.82 4.01 18.97
C VAL A 147 19.83 4.76 17.65
N GLN A 148 18.76 5.51 17.39
CA GLN A 148 18.60 6.28 16.17
C GLN A 148 18.50 7.76 16.50
N ILE A 149 19.09 8.60 15.65
CA ILE A 149 19.01 10.06 15.76
C ILE A 149 18.16 10.58 14.60
N LYS A 150 17.06 11.27 14.91
CA LYS A 150 16.23 11.95 13.92
C LYS A 150 16.46 13.46 13.99
N SER A 151 16.92 14.04 12.89
CA SER A 151 17.13 15.47 12.76
C SER A 151 16.05 16.11 11.89
N PRO A 152 15.64 17.36 12.15
CA PRO A 152 14.60 18.04 11.40
C PRO A 152 15.13 18.35 10.00
N THR A 153 14.38 17.93 8.99
CA THR A 153 14.61 18.34 7.61
C THR A 153 14.06 19.75 7.45
N PRO A 154 14.88 20.78 7.15
CA PRO A 154 14.35 22.13 6.96
C PRO A 154 13.36 22.12 5.80
N ALA A 155 12.11 22.47 6.08
CA ALA A 155 11.10 22.66 5.05
C ALA A 155 11.48 23.88 4.19
N PHE A 156 11.34 23.76 2.87
CA PHE A 156 11.47 24.92 1.99
C PHE A 156 10.43 25.96 2.38
N THR A 157 10.87 27.17 2.69
CA THR A 157 9.97 28.31 2.86
C THR A 157 9.48 28.74 1.48
N PRO A 158 8.17 28.64 1.17
CA PRO A 158 7.66 29.11 -0.11
C PRO A 158 7.91 30.62 -0.22
N ARG A 159 8.60 31.06 -1.28
CA ARG A 159 8.72 32.48 -1.58
C ARG A 159 7.32 33.00 -1.93
N LEU A 160 6.70 33.73 -1.01
CA LEU A 160 5.46 34.46 -1.26
C LEU A 160 5.64 35.33 -2.52
N LYS A 161 4.75 35.17 -3.50
CA LYS A 161 4.74 36.00 -4.71
C LYS A 161 4.54 37.46 -4.28
N VAL A 162 5.46 38.32 -4.71
CA VAL A 162 5.32 39.78 -4.52
C VAL A 162 4.06 40.21 -5.29
N PRO A 163 3.12 40.95 -4.67
CA PRO A 163 1.94 41.43 -5.36
C PRO A 163 2.33 42.33 -6.55
N PRO A 164 1.55 42.31 -7.65
CA PRO A 164 1.87 43.09 -8.85
C PRO A 164 1.92 44.59 -8.51
N PRO A 165 2.84 45.36 -9.13
CA PRO A 165 2.92 46.80 -8.90
C PRO A 165 1.59 47.46 -9.31
N MET A 166 1.08 48.28 -8.39
CA MET A 166 -0.19 49.00 -8.54
C MET A 166 0.06 50.32 -9.27
N GLY A 167 -0.84 50.70 -10.18
CA GLY A 167 -0.87 52.03 -10.77
C GLY A 167 -1.31 53.09 -9.75
N THR A 168 -1.15 54.36 -10.11
CA THR A 168 -1.59 55.51 -9.27
C THR A 168 -3.11 55.60 -9.08
N ASP A 169 -3.87 54.79 -9.82
CA ASP A 169 -5.33 54.62 -9.77
C ASP A 169 -5.76 53.41 -8.93
N GLY A 170 -4.81 52.71 -8.29
CA GLY A 170 -5.08 51.52 -7.47
C GLY A 170 -5.44 50.27 -8.27
N GLN A 171 -5.29 50.29 -9.60
CA GLN A 171 -5.49 49.11 -10.45
C GLN A 171 -4.15 48.41 -10.74
N PRO A 172 -4.13 47.07 -10.86
CA PRO A 172 -2.94 46.34 -11.26
C PRO A 172 -2.47 46.81 -12.65
N ILE A 173 -1.19 47.18 -12.78
CA ILE A 173 -0.63 47.59 -14.08
C ILE A 173 -0.77 46.42 -15.05
N LYS A 174 -1.67 46.55 -16.03
CA LYS A 174 -1.84 45.55 -17.09
C LYS A 174 -0.59 45.55 -17.96
N PRO A 175 0.13 44.42 -18.11
CA PRO A 175 1.29 44.36 -18.97
C PRO A 175 0.88 44.63 -20.42
N VAL A 176 1.72 45.39 -21.14
CA VAL A 176 1.51 45.69 -22.56
C VAL A 176 1.37 44.37 -23.31
N PRO A 177 0.32 44.18 -24.14
CA PRO A 177 0.10 42.91 -24.83
C PRO A 177 1.32 42.54 -25.68
N GLU A 178 1.81 41.31 -25.53
CA GLU A 178 2.96 40.83 -26.29
C GLU A 178 2.65 40.81 -27.79
N LYS A 179 3.56 41.36 -28.59
CA LYS A 179 3.46 41.35 -30.05
C LYS A 179 3.49 39.90 -30.55
N SER A 180 2.65 39.59 -31.54
CA SER A 180 2.58 38.23 -32.11
C SER A 180 3.90 37.81 -32.75
N PHE A 181 4.14 36.50 -32.87
CA PHE A 181 5.34 35.95 -33.53
C PHE A 181 5.59 36.57 -34.91
N ILE A 182 4.53 36.76 -35.70
CA ILE A 182 4.61 37.38 -37.03
C ILE A 182 5.06 38.84 -36.91
N GLN A 183 4.52 39.61 -35.97
CA GLN A 183 4.95 41.00 -35.75
C GLN A 183 6.41 41.11 -35.28
N LYS A 184 6.94 40.11 -34.58
CA LYS A 184 8.32 40.09 -34.08
C LYS A 184 9.33 39.63 -35.14
N TYR A 185 8.92 38.79 -36.10
CA TYR A 185 9.84 38.12 -37.02
C TYR A 185 9.55 38.32 -38.52
N TRP A 186 8.57 39.15 -38.92
CA TRP A 186 8.22 39.35 -40.34
C TRP A 186 9.41 39.74 -41.22
N MET A 187 10.33 40.55 -40.70
CA MET A 187 11.52 41.01 -41.43
C MET A 187 12.51 39.87 -41.74
N TYR A 188 12.45 38.75 -41.01
CA TYR A 188 13.25 37.54 -41.25
C TYR A 188 12.52 36.49 -42.10
N ILE A 189 11.18 36.48 -42.04
CA ILE A 189 10.34 35.55 -42.80
C ILE A 189 10.33 35.90 -44.30
N VAL A 190 10.33 37.20 -44.65
CA VAL A 190 10.28 37.65 -46.04
C VAL A 190 11.52 37.23 -46.86
N PRO A 191 12.77 37.41 -46.39
CA PRO A 191 13.96 36.94 -47.10
C PRO A 191 14.02 35.40 -47.22
N ALA A 192 13.59 34.67 -46.20
CA ALA A 192 13.60 33.20 -46.21
C ALA A 192 12.63 32.62 -47.26
N LEU A 193 11.48 33.26 -47.47
CA LEU A 193 10.52 32.87 -48.51
C LEU A 193 11.02 33.18 -49.93
N ILE A 194 11.82 34.24 -50.09
CA ILE A 194 12.46 34.59 -51.39
C ILE A 194 13.53 33.55 -51.75
N ILE A 195 14.30 33.06 -50.78
CA ILE A 195 15.30 31.99 -51.00
C ILE A 195 14.62 30.66 -51.41
N LEU A 196 13.43 30.38 -50.88
CA LEU A 196 12.65 29.19 -51.21
C LEU A 196 11.95 29.23 -52.59
N HIS A 197 11.96 30.37 -53.29
CA HIS A 197 11.31 30.53 -54.60
C HIS A 197 12.28 30.44 -55.81
N PHE A 198 13.54 30.07 -55.60
CA PHE A 198 14.45 29.76 -56.72
C PHE A 198 14.37 28.27 -57.10
N PRO A 199 13.98 27.92 -58.36
CA PRO A 199 13.77 26.55 -58.77
C PRO A 199 15.09 25.86 -59.15
N THR A 200 15.37 24.70 -58.55
CA THR A 200 16.28 23.70 -59.13
C THR A 200 15.46 22.71 -59.96
N MET A 201 15.89 22.49 -61.19
CA MET A 201 15.15 21.78 -62.24
C MET A 201 15.17 20.25 -62.11
N SER A 202 14.02 19.65 -62.40
CA SER A 202 13.75 18.43 -63.22
C SER A 202 14.31 17.08 -62.73
N THR A 203 13.59 15.94 -62.74
CA THR A 203 12.61 15.40 -63.72
C THR A 203 11.62 14.39 -63.08
N GLU A 204 10.33 14.46 -63.46
CA GLU A 204 9.21 13.49 -63.29
C GLU A 204 9.25 12.35 -64.37
N PRO A 205 8.24 11.45 -64.61
CA PRO A 205 6.92 11.14 -63.96
C PRO A 205 6.69 9.60 -63.72
N SER A 206 5.58 9.03 -63.21
CA SER A 206 4.16 9.17 -63.58
C SER A 206 3.17 8.53 -62.58
N THR A 207 1.91 8.97 -62.68
CA THR A 207 0.77 8.88 -61.76
C THR A 207 -0.19 7.68 -62.03
N SER A 208 -1.06 7.33 -61.06
CA SER A 208 -2.54 7.29 -61.24
C SER A 208 -3.29 6.88 -59.94
N SER A 209 -4.60 7.11 -59.91
CA SER A 209 -5.42 7.39 -58.72
C SER A 209 -6.74 6.59 -58.61
N LYS A 210 -7.30 6.51 -57.37
CA LYS A 210 -8.72 6.28 -56.92
C LYS A 210 -9.20 4.81 -56.70
N PRO A 211 -10.35 4.55 -56.03
CA PRO A 211 -10.83 4.98 -54.70
C PRO A 211 -11.37 3.79 -53.80
N LYS A 212 -11.74 4.08 -52.53
CA LYS A 212 -12.23 3.17 -51.44
C LYS A 212 -13.36 2.18 -51.80
N PRO A 213 -13.53 1.05 -51.08
CA PRO A 213 -14.58 1.00 -50.02
C PRO A 213 -14.28 0.12 -48.77
N ARG A 214 -15.09 0.33 -47.72
CA ARG A 214 -15.10 -0.34 -46.40
C ARG A 214 -15.69 -1.76 -46.49
N LYS A 215 -15.11 -2.77 -45.83
CA LYS A 215 -15.82 -3.95 -45.26
C LYS A 215 -15.12 -4.53 -44.03
N ARG A 216 -15.94 -5.23 -43.25
CA ARG A 216 -15.84 -5.78 -41.89
C ARG A 216 -15.63 -7.30 -41.96
N PHE A 217 -14.69 -7.89 -41.20
CA PHE A 217 -14.65 -9.30 -40.71
C PHE A 217 -13.32 -9.54 -39.92
N VAL A 218 -13.30 -9.92 -38.63
CA VAL A 218 -13.30 -11.26 -37.99
C VAL A 218 -12.20 -12.24 -38.47
N GLY A 219 -11.27 -12.59 -37.57
CA GLY A 219 -10.77 -13.97 -37.38
C GLY A 219 -9.43 -14.44 -37.96
N ARG A 220 -8.38 -14.38 -37.12
CA ARG A 220 -7.31 -15.39 -36.85
C ARG A 220 -6.11 -15.64 -37.82
N THR A 221 -4.96 -15.84 -37.15
CA THR A 221 -3.68 -16.52 -37.49
C THR A 221 -2.53 -15.72 -38.12
N SER A 222 -1.37 -15.83 -37.45
CA SER A 222 -0.13 -15.08 -37.63
C SER A 222 0.93 -15.88 -38.40
N ARG A 223 1.57 -15.24 -39.37
CA ARG A 223 2.95 -15.48 -39.81
C ARG A 223 3.59 -14.13 -40.21
N PRO A 224 4.93 -14.00 -40.10
CA PRO A 224 5.60 -12.74 -39.76
C PRO A 224 5.91 -11.89 -40.99
N SER A 225 5.72 -10.57 -40.88
CA SER A 225 6.13 -9.63 -41.93
C SER A 225 6.72 -8.33 -41.36
N GLY A 226 7.97 -8.06 -41.78
CA GLY A 226 8.54 -6.73 -42.06
C GLY A 226 8.80 -5.77 -40.89
N PRO A 227 9.78 -4.85 -41.03
CA PRO A 227 9.99 -3.78 -40.07
C PRO A 227 8.80 -2.80 -40.13
N PRO A 228 8.30 -2.30 -39.00
CA PRO A 228 7.07 -1.51 -38.99
C PRO A 228 7.31 -0.11 -39.58
N SER A 229 6.53 0.23 -40.61
CA SER A 229 6.37 1.60 -41.08
C SER A 229 5.74 2.47 -39.98
N SER A 230 6.33 3.63 -39.74
CA SER A 230 5.94 4.62 -38.73
C SER A 230 4.48 5.07 -38.86
N GLY A 231 3.61 4.49 -38.03
CA GLY A 231 2.29 5.02 -37.68
C GLY A 231 2.35 5.69 -36.32
N THR A 232 2.18 7.01 -36.29
CA THR A 232 2.31 7.93 -35.15
C THR A 232 1.53 7.46 -33.91
N ILE A 233 2.25 7.13 -32.83
CA ILE A 233 1.69 6.78 -31.51
C ILE A 233 1.33 8.09 -30.78
N ALA A 234 0.04 8.42 -30.70
CA ALA A 234 -0.48 9.64 -30.06
C ALA A 234 -0.34 9.69 -28.51
N ASN A 235 0.45 8.79 -27.92
CA ASN A 235 0.60 8.61 -26.47
C ASN A 235 2.07 8.61 -26.00
N GLN A 236 3.02 9.00 -26.84
CA GLN A 236 4.40 9.12 -26.38
C GLN A 236 4.63 10.47 -25.71
N ILE A 237 5.25 10.43 -24.53
CA ILE A 237 5.76 11.62 -23.84
C ILE A 237 6.80 12.26 -24.77
N PRO A 238 6.69 13.57 -25.09
CA PRO A 238 7.65 14.26 -25.94
C PRO A 238 9.09 14.12 -25.42
N GLU A 239 10.05 13.94 -26.34
CA GLU A 239 11.48 13.87 -26.00
C GLU A 239 11.97 15.13 -25.26
N SER A 240 11.34 16.28 -25.49
CA SER A 240 11.64 17.52 -24.76
C SER A 240 11.30 17.46 -23.27
N ILE A 241 10.41 16.55 -22.85
CA ILE A 241 10.11 16.29 -21.44
C ILE A 241 11.02 15.15 -20.92
N LEU A 242 11.17 14.07 -21.69
CA LEU A 242 11.99 12.91 -21.28
C LEU A 242 13.48 13.23 -21.13
N ARG A 243 14.00 14.16 -21.94
CA ARG A 243 15.42 14.55 -21.92
C ARG A 243 15.68 15.87 -21.20
N ASP A 244 14.71 16.39 -20.44
CA ASP A 244 14.91 17.59 -19.64
C ASP A 244 15.78 17.24 -18.41
N PRO A 245 17.05 17.71 -18.35
CA PRO A 245 17.96 17.33 -17.28
C PRO A 245 17.54 17.91 -15.92
N LEU A 246 16.84 19.06 -15.91
CA LEU A 246 16.36 19.66 -14.67
C LEU A 246 15.16 18.89 -14.14
N LEU A 247 14.27 18.43 -15.01
CA LEU A 247 13.14 17.60 -14.62
C LEU A 247 13.61 16.24 -14.10
N GLN A 248 14.57 15.62 -14.78
CA GLN A 248 15.18 14.37 -14.32
C GLN A 248 15.83 14.53 -12.94
N ALA A 249 16.64 15.57 -12.74
CA ALA A 249 17.29 15.82 -11.46
C ALA A 249 16.29 16.11 -10.32
N ALA A 250 15.14 16.69 -10.63
CA ALA A 250 14.07 16.92 -9.66
C ALA A 250 13.30 15.62 -9.35
N ALA A 251 13.01 14.80 -10.37
CA ALA A 251 12.38 13.50 -10.21
C ALA A 251 13.28 12.51 -9.43
N ASP A 252 14.60 12.60 -9.58
CA ASP A 252 15.58 11.78 -8.87
C ASP A 252 15.63 12.04 -7.35
N GLN A 253 14.97 13.09 -6.85
CA GLN A 253 14.77 13.33 -5.42
C GLN A 253 13.73 12.38 -4.80
N LEU A 254 12.89 11.76 -5.63
CA LEU A 254 11.93 10.75 -5.20
C LEU A 254 12.62 9.38 -5.13
N PRO A 255 12.13 8.46 -4.27
CA PRO A 255 12.76 7.16 -4.12
C PRO A 255 12.73 6.37 -5.43
N ARG A 256 13.91 5.93 -5.88
CA ARG A 256 14.11 5.29 -7.20
C ARG A 256 13.36 3.98 -7.39
N ASN A 257 13.03 3.30 -6.29
CA ASN A 257 12.25 2.07 -6.33
C ASN A 257 10.74 2.31 -6.48
N TYR A 258 10.25 3.56 -6.45
CA TYR A 258 8.85 3.90 -6.68
C TYR A 258 8.68 4.63 -8.01
N SER A 259 7.81 4.12 -8.87
CA SER A 259 7.53 4.75 -10.17
C SER A 259 6.43 5.81 -10.06
N PHE A 260 6.79 7.05 -9.71
CA PHE A 260 5.84 8.18 -9.66
C PHE A 260 5.42 8.73 -11.04
N GLU A 261 5.97 8.20 -12.13
CA GLU A 261 5.66 8.62 -13.51
C GLU A 261 5.67 10.14 -13.74
N ILE A 262 6.59 10.88 -13.09
CA ILE A 262 6.64 12.35 -13.10
C ILE A 262 6.61 12.94 -14.50
N HIS A 263 7.40 12.39 -15.43
CA HIS A 263 7.41 12.82 -16.84
C HIS A 263 6.02 12.75 -17.49
N LYS A 264 5.25 11.69 -17.20
CA LYS A 264 3.88 11.52 -17.69
C LYS A 264 2.96 12.55 -17.06
N THR A 265 3.07 12.78 -15.75
CA THR A 265 2.30 13.80 -15.05
C THR A 265 2.53 15.19 -15.67
N ILE A 266 3.78 15.60 -15.85
CA ILE A 266 4.13 16.87 -16.51
C ILE A 266 3.58 16.94 -17.93
N HIS A 267 3.70 15.87 -18.71
CA HIS A 267 3.14 15.82 -20.05
C HIS A 267 1.62 16.02 -20.05
N HIS A 268 0.89 15.32 -19.19
CA HIS A 268 -0.57 15.41 -19.14
C HIS A 268 -1.06 16.77 -18.63
N VAL A 269 -0.38 17.38 -17.66
CA VAL A 269 -0.72 18.74 -17.20
C VAL A 269 -0.54 19.74 -18.34
N ARG A 270 0.61 19.70 -19.05
CA ARG A 270 0.88 20.57 -20.21
C ARG A 270 -0.08 20.31 -21.37
N LYS A 271 -0.33 19.05 -21.72
CA LYS A 271 -1.19 18.63 -22.84
C LYS A 271 -2.64 19.09 -22.64
N ASN A 272 -3.15 19.02 -21.40
CA ASN A 272 -4.50 19.48 -21.09
C ASN A 272 -4.56 20.99 -20.78
N GLY A 273 -3.43 21.68 -20.72
CA GLY A 273 -3.38 23.10 -20.36
C GLY A 273 -3.87 23.39 -18.94
N ALA A 274 -3.81 22.40 -18.05
CA ALA A 274 -4.32 22.46 -16.69
C ALA A 274 -3.64 23.60 -15.89
N LYS A 275 -4.43 24.35 -15.14
CA LYS A 275 -4.02 25.51 -14.35
C LYS A 275 -4.03 25.23 -12.86
N MET A 276 -4.85 24.28 -12.40
CA MET A 276 -4.93 23.91 -11.00
C MET A 276 -5.10 22.40 -10.88
N VAL A 277 -4.10 21.73 -10.31
CA VAL A 277 -3.98 20.27 -10.29
C VAL A 277 -4.15 19.75 -8.86
N ALA A 278 -5.19 18.97 -8.64
CA ALA A 278 -5.37 18.24 -7.39
C ALA A 278 -4.42 17.02 -7.34
N LEU A 279 -3.78 16.80 -6.19
CA LEU A 279 -2.93 15.65 -5.90
C LEU A 279 -3.59 14.82 -4.80
N GLN A 280 -4.04 13.62 -5.13
CA GLN A 280 -4.62 12.69 -4.16
C GLN A 280 -3.69 11.48 -3.99
N MET A 281 -3.35 11.18 -2.75
CA MET A 281 -2.38 10.14 -2.40
C MET A 281 -2.85 9.35 -1.17
N PRO A 282 -2.62 8.02 -1.11
CA PRO A 282 -2.74 7.28 0.14
C PRO A 282 -1.71 7.77 1.16
N GLU A 283 -1.98 7.53 2.44
CA GLU A 283 -1.17 7.98 3.58
C GLU A 283 0.33 7.71 3.40
N GLY A 284 0.69 6.48 2.99
CA GLY A 284 2.10 6.09 2.78
C GLY A 284 2.84 6.83 1.67
N LEU A 285 2.14 7.59 0.82
CA LEU A 285 2.73 8.41 -0.24
C LEU A 285 2.64 9.92 0.04
N GLN A 286 1.88 10.35 1.06
CA GLN A 286 1.68 11.78 1.36
C GLN A 286 3.00 12.49 1.70
N MET A 287 3.99 11.78 2.25
CA MET A 287 5.33 12.33 2.51
C MET A 287 6.02 12.88 1.25
N TYR A 288 5.62 12.45 0.05
CA TYR A 288 6.16 12.93 -1.23
C TYR A 288 5.32 14.04 -1.87
N ALA A 289 4.17 14.40 -1.28
CA ALA A 289 3.20 15.29 -1.89
C ALA A 289 3.77 16.68 -2.17
N CYS A 290 4.47 17.29 -1.20
CA CYS A 290 5.08 18.62 -1.37
C CYS A 290 6.17 18.61 -2.46
N THR A 291 7.03 17.59 -2.50
CA THR A 291 8.06 17.45 -3.54
C THR A 291 7.44 17.32 -4.92
N ILE A 292 6.39 16.50 -5.05
CA ILE A 292 5.67 16.30 -6.32
C ILE A 292 4.94 17.59 -6.74
N ALA A 293 4.34 18.30 -5.79
CA ALA A 293 3.73 19.60 -5.99
C ALA A 293 4.76 20.59 -6.56
N ASP A 294 5.89 20.79 -5.88
CA ASP A 294 6.96 21.70 -6.32
C ASP A 294 7.46 21.38 -7.75
N ILE A 295 7.59 20.09 -8.09
CA ILE A 295 7.96 19.66 -9.44
C ILE A 295 6.87 20.07 -10.44
N ILE A 296 5.61 19.76 -10.18
CA ILE A 296 4.50 20.11 -11.10
C ILE A 296 4.42 21.62 -11.28
N GLU A 297 4.47 22.41 -10.20
CA GLU A 297 4.39 23.87 -10.29
C GLU A 297 5.56 24.46 -11.08
N ARG A 298 6.79 24.01 -10.80
CA ARG A 298 8.00 24.49 -11.47
C ARG A 298 8.00 24.19 -12.97
N PHE A 299 7.59 22.98 -13.36
CA PHE A 299 7.71 22.54 -14.75
C PHE A 299 6.43 22.75 -15.58
N THR A 300 5.32 23.21 -14.99
CA THR A 300 4.07 23.44 -15.73
C THR A 300 3.47 24.84 -15.52
N GLY A 301 3.81 25.51 -14.42
CA GLY A 301 3.17 26.76 -14.00
C GLY A 301 1.74 26.59 -13.48
N ALA A 302 1.22 25.36 -13.39
CA ALA A 302 -0.04 25.07 -12.73
C ALA A 302 0.12 25.22 -11.21
N LEU A 303 -0.91 25.68 -10.52
CA LEU A 303 -1.00 25.61 -9.06
C LEU A 303 -1.36 24.18 -8.66
N THR A 304 -0.81 23.69 -7.55
CA THR A 304 -1.16 22.36 -7.04
C THR A 304 -1.98 22.45 -5.75
N VAL A 305 -2.91 21.52 -5.59
CA VAL A 305 -3.75 21.38 -4.39
C VAL A 305 -3.55 19.96 -3.86
N ILE A 306 -2.93 19.82 -2.70
CA ILE A 306 -2.77 18.52 -2.05
C ILE A 306 -4.08 18.18 -1.32
N MET A 307 -4.69 17.06 -1.68
CA MET A 307 -5.92 16.57 -1.06
C MET A 307 -5.57 15.92 0.27
N GLY A 308 -5.93 16.57 1.38
CA GLY A 308 -5.60 16.13 2.75
C GLY A 308 -6.50 15.03 3.31
N ASP A 309 -7.62 14.74 2.66
CA ASP A 309 -8.55 13.70 3.11
C ASP A 309 -7.99 12.29 2.90
N VAL A 310 -8.43 11.36 3.75
CA VAL A 310 -7.95 9.98 3.74
C VAL A 310 -8.33 9.30 2.43
N THR A 311 -7.33 8.68 1.80
CA THR A 311 -7.50 7.92 0.55
C THR A 311 -7.14 6.46 0.79
N TYR A 312 -8.15 5.62 1.03
CA TYR A 312 -7.96 4.17 1.28
C TYR A 312 -7.76 3.34 0.00
N GLY A 313 -8.10 3.87 -1.16
CA GLY A 313 -8.12 3.13 -2.43
C GLY A 313 -8.64 3.95 -3.60
N ALA A 314 -8.60 3.39 -4.81
CA ALA A 314 -9.17 4.01 -6.01
C ALA A 314 -10.68 4.27 -5.92
N CYS A 315 -11.40 3.54 -5.07
CA CYS A 315 -12.81 3.80 -4.77
C CYS A 315 -13.02 5.12 -4.02
N CYS A 316 -11.98 5.70 -3.42
CA CYS A 316 -12.01 6.98 -2.73
C CYS A 316 -11.60 8.15 -3.63
N ILE A 317 -11.59 7.97 -4.96
CA ILE A 317 -11.27 9.08 -5.86
C ILE A 317 -12.19 10.27 -5.58
N ASP A 318 -11.59 11.41 -5.27
CA ASP A 318 -12.32 12.60 -4.82
C ASP A 318 -12.35 13.68 -5.90
N ASP A 319 -13.00 13.33 -7.01
CA ASP A 319 -13.16 14.23 -8.14
C ASP A 319 -14.17 15.35 -7.85
N TYR A 320 -15.16 15.12 -6.98
CA TYR A 320 -16.13 16.14 -6.59
C TYR A 320 -15.50 17.29 -5.79
N THR A 321 -14.70 16.98 -4.76
CA THR A 321 -14.02 18.02 -3.98
C THR A 321 -12.96 18.74 -4.81
N ALA A 322 -12.22 18.02 -5.66
CA ALA A 322 -11.26 18.64 -6.58
C ALA A 322 -11.91 19.68 -7.49
N VAL A 323 -13.07 19.37 -8.09
CA VAL A 323 -13.84 20.33 -8.89
C VAL A 323 -14.35 21.49 -8.03
N ALA A 324 -14.85 21.24 -6.83
CA ALA A 324 -15.34 22.27 -5.93
C ALA A 324 -14.24 23.27 -5.51
N LEU A 325 -13.00 22.81 -5.40
CA LEU A 325 -11.82 23.63 -5.14
C LEU A 325 -11.30 24.40 -6.37
N GLY A 326 -11.90 24.20 -7.55
CA GLY A 326 -11.53 24.87 -8.79
C GLY A 326 -10.39 24.18 -9.55
N CYS A 327 -10.04 22.94 -9.21
CA CYS A 327 -9.08 22.17 -9.99
C CYS A 327 -9.67 21.81 -11.36
N ASP A 328 -8.81 21.75 -12.38
CA ASP A 328 -9.16 21.32 -13.74
C ASP A 328 -8.54 19.96 -14.11
N MET A 329 -7.66 19.43 -13.27
CA MET A 329 -7.11 18.09 -13.36
C MET A 329 -6.87 17.47 -11.97
N LEU A 330 -7.06 16.16 -11.83
CA LEU A 330 -6.73 15.36 -10.66
C LEU A 330 -5.66 14.31 -11.01
N VAL A 331 -4.61 14.20 -10.19
CA VAL A 331 -3.65 13.11 -10.24
C VAL A 331 -3.83 12.23 -9.00
N HIS A 332 -4.24 10.99 -9.23
CA HIS A 332 -4.50 10.00 -8.18
C HIS A 332 -3.37 8.96 -8.16
N TYR A 333 -2.63 8.88 -7.05
CA TYR A 333 -1.48 8.00 -6.92
C TYR A 333 -1.81 6.70 -6.15
N GLY A 334 -1.08 5.64 -6.47
CA GLY A 334 -0.98 4.41 -5.68
C GLY A 334 -2.05 3.35 -5.93
N HIS A 335 -3.05 3.62 -6.78
CA HIS A 335 -4.15 2.70 -7.03
C HIS A 335 -4.48 2.53 -8.51
N SER A 336 -4.97 1.35 -8.88
CA SER A 336 -5.48 1.06 -10.23
C SER A 336 -6.75 1.85 -10.55
N CYS A 337 -7.08 1.99 -11.83
CA CYS A 337 -8.27 2.71 -12.28
C CYS A 337 -9.56 1.88 -12.09
N LEU A 338 -9.88 1.50 -10.85
CA LEU A 338 -11.13 0.80 -10.52
C LEU A 338 -12.36 1.62 -10.93
N VAL A 339 -12.30 2.93 -10.71
CA VAL A 339 -13.27 3.90 -11.21
C VAL A 339 -12.83 4.34 -12.61
N PRO A 340 -13.63 4.07 -13.66
CA PRO A 340 -13.28 4.48 -15.01
C PRO A 340 -13.18 6.01 -15.16
N ILE A 341 -12.16 6.49 -15.89
CA ILE A 341 -11.87 7.93 -16.06
C ILE A 341 -13.02 8.67 -16.79
N ASP A 342 -13.83 7.97 -17.58
CA ASP A 342 -15.03 8.52 -18.22
C ASP A 342 -16.19 8.78 -17.25
N THR A 343 -16.11 8.23 -16.03
CA THR A 343 -17.09 8.49 -14.97
C THR A 343 -16.68 9.61 -14.01
N THR A 344 -15.42 10.04 -14.04
CA THR A 344 -14.94 11.16 -13.22
C THR A 344 -15.39 12.50 -13.81
N THR A 345 -15.75 13.46 -12.96
CA THR A 345 -16.23 14.79 -13.38
C THR A 345 -15.12 15.72 -13.85
N ILE A 346 -13.86 15.38 -13.54
CA ILE A 346 -12.65 16.13 -13.87
C ILE A 346 -11.70 15.26 -14.70
N LYS A 347 -10.73 15.89 -15.39
CA LYS A 347 -9.65 15.14 -16.04
C LYS A 347 -8.82 14.43 -14.98
N THR A 348 -8.80 13.10 -15.03
CA THR A 348 -8.09 12.30 -14.03
C THR A 348 -6.92 11.55 -14.66
N LEU A 349 -5.76 11.61 -14.01
CA LEU A 349 -4.61 10.77 -14.29
C LEU A 349 -4.37 9.82 -13.11
N TYR A 350 -4.43 8.52 -13.37
CA TYR A 350 -3.97 7.51 -12.42
C TYR A 350 -2.48 7.26 -12.60
N VAL A 351 -1.75 7.25 -11.49
CA VAL A 351 -0.36 6.81 -11.38
C VAL A 351 -0.33 5.65 -10.40
N PHE A 352 -0.01 4.45 -10.86
CA PHE A 352 -0.15 3.25 -10.03
C PHE A 352 0.93 3.12 -8.96
N VAL A 353 2.09 3.78 -9.19
CA VAL A 353 3.26 3.71 -8.31
C VAL A 353 3.74 2.28 -8.15
N GLU A 354 4.24 1.71 -9.25
CA GLU A 354 4.90 0.40 -9.23
C GLU A 354 6.14 0.47 -8.33
N ILE A 355 6.32 -0.56 -7.49
CA ILE A 355 7.44 -0.66 -6.57
C ILE A 355 8.37 -1.76 -7.06
N ALA A 356 9.60 -1.37 -7.40
CA ALA A 356 10.65 -2.30 -7.79
C ALA A 356 11.11 -3.12 -6.58
N ILE A 357 11.18 -4.45 -6.75
CA ILE A 357 11.65 -5.39 -5.75
C ILE A 357 12.70 -6.32 -6.34
N ASP A 358 13.48 -6.97 -5.47
CA ASP A 358 14.50 -7.95 -5.84
C ASP A 358 13.83 -9.25 -6.32
N ALA A 359 13.65 -9.35 -7.64
CA ALA A 359 12.99 -10.48 -8.27
C ALA A 359 13.78 -11.79 -8.13
N GLU A 360 15.12 -11.73 -8.15
CA GLU A 360 15.97 -12.91 -7.99
C GLU A 360 15.82 -13.46 -6.57
N HIS A 361 15.88 -12.60 -5.56
CA HIS A 361 15.64 -13.01 -4.18
C HIS A 361 14.26 -13.64 -3.99
N LEU A 362 13.20 -13.03 -4.56
CA LEU A 362 11.85 -13.58 -4.51
C LEU A 362 11.79 -14.99 -5.14
N THR A 363 12.30 -15.16 -6.36
CA THR A 363 12.34 -16.45 -7.05
C THR A 363 13.12 -17.50 -6.25
N ASN A 364 14.31 -17.14 -5.76
CA ASN A 364 15.14 -18.03 -4.95
C ASN A 364 14.46 -18.37 -3.62
N THR A 365 13.74 -17.44 -3.01
CA THR A 365 12.96 -17.69 -1.79
C THR A 365 11.90 -18.75 -2.08
N ILE A 366 11.09 -18.59 -3.13
CA ILE A 366 10.07 -19.60 -3.47
C ILE A 366 10.73 -20.95 -3.78
N ARG A 367 11.78 -20.99 -4.60
CA ARG A 367 12.49 -22.23 -4.95
C ARG A 367 13.23 -22.86 -3.79
N MET A 368 13.61 -22.13 -2.75
CA MET A 368 14.21 -22.72 -1.56
C MET A 368 13.16 -23.37 -0.66
N ASN A 369 11.94 -22.84 -0.69
CA ASN A 369 10.90 -23.17 0.27
C ASN A 369 9.87 -24.17 -0.28
N PHE A 370 9.57 -24.13 -1.58
CA PHE A 370 8.42 -24.85 -2.14
C PHE A 370 8.91 -26.01 -3.00
N PRO A 371 8.69 -27.27 -2.60
CA PRO A 371 9.00 -28.41 -3.45
C PRO A 371 8.32 -28.32 -4.81
N SER A 372 9.02 -28.70 -5.88
CA SER A 372 8.49 -28.68 -7.25
C SER A 372 7.51 -29.82 -7.54
N SER A 373 7.59 -30.92 -6.80
CA SER A 373 6.61 -32.02 -6.83
C SER A 373 5.42 -31.71 -5.92
N ARG A 374 4.20 -31.88 -6.45
CA ARG A 374 2.96 -31.67 -5.68
C ARG A 374 2.89 -32.56 -4.47
N ARG A 375 3.26 -33.85 -4.59
CA ARG A 375 3.23 -34.77 -3.45
C ARG A 375 4.15 -34.31 -2.33
N THR A 376 5.41 -34.00 -2.65
CA THR A 376 6.39 -33.53 -1.66
C THR A 376 5.98 -32.20 -1.03
N PHE A 377 5.40 -31.29 -1.83
CA PHE A 377 4.85 -30.02 -1.31
C PHE A 377 3.80 -30.28 -0.23
N ARG A 378 2.82 -31.13 -0.49
CA ARG A 378 1.74 -31.43 0.46
C ARG A 378 2.28 -32.14 1.71
N GLU A 379 3.14 -33.14 1.54
CA GLU A 379 3.73 -33.90 2.64
C GLU A 379 4.62 -33.03 3.55
N ARG A 380 5.38 -32.06 3.01
CA ARG A 380 6.32 -31.25 3.80
C ARG A 380 5.71 -29.97 4.38
N LEU A 381 4.82 -29.30 3.65
CA LEU A 381 4.33 -27.96 4.04
C LEU A 381 2.92 -27.96 4.62
N LEU A 382 2.12 -29.02 4.41
CA LEU A 382 0.70 -29.03 4.77
C LEU A 382 0.31 -30.07 5.84
N THR A 383 1.23 -30.94 6.27
CA THR A 383 0.94 -32.06 7.19
C THR A 383 0.76 -31.66 8.65
N ASP A 384 1.38 -30.56 9.10
CA ASP A 384 1.22 -30.07 10.47
C ASP A 384 0.26 -28.88 10.56
N GLU A 385 -1.02 -29.18 10.79
CA GLU A 385 -2.05 -28.15 11.03
C GLU A 385 -1.93 -27.50 12.42
N HIS A 386 -1.16 -28.04 13.36
CA HIS A 386 -1.11 -27.58 14.75
C HIS A 386 0.05 -26.63 15.11
N ILE A 387 0.81 -26.14 14.13
CA ILE A 387 1.93 -25.20 14.39
C ILE A 387 1.38 -23.85 14.89
N PRO A 388 1.73 -23.40 16.12
CA PRO A 388 1.28 -22.12 16.66
C PRO A 388 1.75 -20.92 15.82
N THR A 389 0.99 -19.83 15.84
CA THR A 389 1.38 -18.57 15.19
C THR A 389 2.75 -18.10 15.71
N GLY A 390 3.65 -17.74 14.78
CA GLY A 390 5.01 -17.30 15.11
C GLY A 390 6.00 -18.45 15.39
N ALA A 391 5.53 -19.69 15.52
CA ALA A 391 6.42 -20.85 15.60
C ALA A 391 7.02 -21.15 14.22
N GLN A 392 8.27 -21.60 14.22
CA GLN A 392 8.92 -22.07 13.01
C GLN A 392 8.24 -23.36 12.54
N ILE A 393 7.96 -23.46 11.24
CA ILE A 393 7.38 -24.67 10.64
C ILE A 393 8.36 -25.86 10.75
N HIS A 394 9.66 -25.60 10.98
CA HIS A 394 10.68 -26.62 11.21
C HIS A 394 11.64 -26.22 12.36
N SER A 395 11.92 -27.14 13.29
CA SER A 395 12.90 -26.97 14.37
C SER A 395 14.32 -27.28 13.88
N GLY A 396 15.00 -26.27 13.31
CA GLY A 396 16.42 -26.38 12.94
C GLY A 396 16.83 -25.41 11.85
N LYS A 397 17.35 -24.23 12.26
CA LYS A 397 17.92 -23.13 11.44
C LYS A 397 16.91 -22.27 10.63
N PRO A 398 17.22 -20.97 10.38
CA PRO A 398 16.22 -19.90 10.35
C PRO A 398 15.50 -19.74 9.00
N THR A 399 14.30 -19.15 9.07
CA THR A 399 13.44 -18.70 7.95
C THR A 399 13.17 -19.77 6.90
N LEU A 400 12.26 -20.70 7.22
CA LEU A 400 11.67 -21.67 6.26
C LEU A 400 12.69 -22.31 5.29
N ALA A 401 13.90 -22.64 5.76
CA ALA A 401 14.87 -23.36 4.96
C ALA A 401 14.43 -24.84 4.85
N ILE A 402 13.80 -25.23 3.74
CA ILE A 402 13.68 -26.64 3.40
C ILE A 402 14.92 -26.98 2.57
N GLU A 403 15.88 -27.67 3.19
CA GLU A 403 16.99 -28.26 2.45
C GLU A 403 16.43 -29.24 1.40
N ALA A 404 16.82 -29.05 0.13
CA ALA A 404 16.57 -30.04 -0.91
C ALA A 404 17.32 -31.34 -0.55
N PRO A 405 16.70 -32.53 -0.69
CA PRO A 405 17.38 -33.79 -0.43
C PRO A 405 18.61 -33.95 -1.36
N ASP A 406 19.65 -34.63 -0.87
CA ASP A 406 20.74 -35.10 -1.73
C ASP A 406 20.17 -36.05 -2.79
N ASP A 407 20.41 -35.76 -4.06
CA ASP A 407 20.26 -36.70 -5.17
C ASP A 407 21.32 -37.80 -5.11
N SER A 408 21.35 -38.54 -3.99
CA SER A 408 22.15 -39.77 -3.89
C SER A 408 21.31 -40.91 -3.34
N LYS A 409 20.94 -41.79 -4.29
CA LYS A 409 20.48 -43.18 -4.13
C LYS A 409 19.01 -43.38 -3.72
N GLY A 410 18.15 -43.21 -4.72
CA GLY A 410 16.87 -43.90 -4.79
C GLY A 410 16.34 -43.82 -6.21
N LYS A 411 16.62 -44.83 -7.04
CA LYS A 411 15.80 -45.08 -8.25
C LYS A 411 14.44 -45.60 -7.76
N ASP A 412 13.64 -44.73 -7.19
CA ASP A 412 12.23 -45.01 -6.99
C ASP A 412 11.52 -44.73 -8.31
N LYS A 413 10.74 -45.72 -8.73
CA LYS A 413 10.00 -45.74 -9.99
C LYS A 413 9.28 -44.40 -10.20
N GLU A 414 9.52 -43.78 -11.35
CA GLU A 414 8.73 -42.67 -11.89
C GLU A 414 7.24 -43.03 -11.93
N THR A 415 6.53 -42.75 -10.86
CA THR A 415 5.11 -42.39 -10.96
C THR A 415 5.07 -40.92 -11.38
N GLU A 416 4.32 -40.60 -12.44
CA GLU A 416 4.06 -39.24 -12.94
C GLU A 416 3.60 -38.30 -11.81
N ASP A 417 4.53 -37.69 -11.09
CA ASP A 417 4.21 -36.72 -10.05
C ASP A 417 4.00 -35.34 -10.68
N GLN A 418 2.85 -34.74 -10.41
CA GLN A 418 2.46 -33.49 -11.05
C GLN A 418 3.24 -32.31 -10.45
N PRO A 419 3.53 -31.27 -11.24
CA PRO A 419 4.16 -30.06 -10.71
C PRO A 419 3.26 -29.38 -9.68
N THR A 420 3.89 -28.80 -8.66
CA THR A 420 3.20 -27.96 -7.66
C THR A 420 2.53 -26.78 -8.37
N LYS A 421 1.24 -26.59 -8.09
CA LYS A 421 0.41 -25.56 -8.73
C LYS A 421 0.21 -24.36 -7.82
N LEU A 422 0.72 -23.20 -8.25
CA LEU A 422 0.68 -21.97 -7.46
C LEU A 422 -0.23 -20.92 -8.11
N ALA A 423 -1.08 -20.27 -7.30
CA ALA A 423 -1.77 -19.05 -7.68
C ALA A 423 -0.96 -17.84 -7.20
N LEU A 424 -0.46 -17.02 -8.13
CA LEU A 424 0.30 -15.82 -7.78
C LEU A 424 -0.60 -14.59 -7.82
N VAL A 425 -0.60 -13.83 -6.72
CA VAL A 425 -1.41 -12.61 -6.56
C VAL A 425 -0.65 -11.52 -5.82
N SER A 426 -1.10 -10.27 -5.95
CA SER A 426 -0.52 -9.09 -5.32
C SER A 426 -1.51 -7.91 -5.38
N THR A 427 -1.11 -6.77 -4.85
CA THR A 427 -1.70 -5.46 -5.12
C THR A 427 -1.12 -4.84 -6.38
N ILE A 428 -1.71 -3.74 -6.85
CA ILE A 428 -1.26 -3.04 -8.06
C ILE A 428 0.21 -2.62 -8.03
N GLN A 429 0.79 -2.38 -6.84
CA GLN A 429 2.18 -1.94 -6.72
C GLN A 429 3.19 -3.03 -7.11
N PHE A 430 2.85 -4.33 -7.03
CA PHE A 430 3.77 -5.43 -7.33
C PHE A 430 3.28 -6.44 -8.38
N VAL A 431 2.21 -6.14 -9.13
CA VAL A 431 1.74 -7.02 -10.22
C VAL A 431 2.81 -7.34 -11.26
N ALA A 432 3.71 -6.39 -11.56
CA ALA A 432 4.83 -6.62 -12.47
C ALA A 432 5.81 -7.68 -11.93
N ALA A 433 6.10 -7.65 -10.62
CA ALA A 433 6.94 -8.66 -9.98
C ALA A 433 6.28 -10.05 -10.02
N VAL A 434 4.96 -10.13 -9.86
CA VAL A 434 4.20 -11.38 -10.00
C VAL A 434 4.27 -11.95 -11.42
N GLN A 435 4.17 -11.10 -12.45
CA GLN A 435 4.34 -11.56 -13.83
C GLN A 435 5.74 -12.12 -14.07
N ARG A 436 6.77 -11.42 -13.59
CA ARG A 436 8.16 -11.87 -13.72
C ARG A 436 8.42 -13.18 -12.96
N LEU A 437 7.88 -13.31 -11.75
CA LEU A 437 7.97 -14.52 -10.94
C LEU A 437 7.34 -15.73 -11.65
N LYS A 438 6.21 -15.53 -12.34
CA LYS A 438 5.60 -16.59 -13.14
C LYS A 438 6.56 -17.08 -14.22
N ASP A 439 7.18 -16.16 -14.97
CA ASP A 439 8.09 -16.53 -16.05
C ASP A 439 9.29 -17.33 -15.51
N ASP A 440 9.85 -16.91 -14.37
CA ASP A 440 11.00 -17.56 -13.72
C ASP A 440 10.66 -18.93 -13.10
N LEU A 441 9.45 -19.13 -12.58
CA LEU A 441 9.01 -20.40 -11.99
C LEU A 441 8.43 -21.42 -13.00
N SER A 442 8.05 -20.96 -14.20
CA SER A 442 7.48 -21.82 -15.24
C SER A 442 8.54 -22.64 -16.01
N VAL A 443 9.82 -22.33 -15.82
CA VAL A 443 10.95 -23.03 -16.43
C VAL A 443 11.72 -23.87 -15.40
N GLU A 444 12.41 -24.91 -15.85
CA GLU A 444 13.40 -25.60 -15.00
C GLU A 444 14.57 -24.65 -14.82
N SER A 445 15.00 -24.41 -13.58
CA SER A 445 16.21 -23.61 -13.38
C SER A 445 17.39 -24.46 -13.84
N GLY A 446 18.01 -24.09 -14.97
CA GLY A 446 19.20 -24.78 -15.44
C GLY A 446 20.31 -24.72 -14.39
N GLU A 447 21.07 -25.80 -14.24
CA GLU A 447 22.37 -25.71 -13.61
C GLU A 447 23.13 -24.57 -14.29
N ALA A 448 23.60 -23.58 -13.52
CA ALA A 448 24.48 -22.56 -14.07
C ALA A 448 25.64 -23.28 -14.80
N PRO A 449 25.94 -22.94 -16.06
CA PRO A 449 27.00 -23.62 -16.79
C PRO A 449 28.30 -23.45 -16.00
N LEU A 450 28.89 -24.58 -15.63
CA LEU A 450 30.20 -24.64 -14.99
C LEU A 450 31.24 -24.15 -16.01
N GLY A 451 31.50 -22.85 -16.07
CA GLY A 451 32.55 -22.32 -16.94
C GLY A 451 32.45 -20.82 -17.20
N LEU A 452 33.21 -20.03 -16.43
CA LEU A 452 34.34 -19.23 -16.92
C LEU A 452 34.87 -18.32 -15.79
N LEU A 453 35.58 -18.90 -14.81
CA LEU A 453 36.55 -18.16 -14.00
C LEU A 453 37.77 -19.05 -13.80
N THR A 454 38.78 -18.84 -14.65
CA THR A 454 40.16 -19.18 -14.33
C THR A 454 40.63 -18.23 -13.22
N GLY A 455 40.83 -18.73 -12.01
CA GLY A 455 41.56 -17.99 -10.97
C GLY A 455 41.05 -18.23 -9.55
N SER A 456 41.96 -18.76 -8.74
CA SER A 456 41.96 -18.88 -7.27
C SER A 456 40.86 -19.73 -6.61
N GLU A 457 41.26 -20.94 -6.23
CA GLU A 457 40.69 -21.71 -5.13
C GLU A 457 40.83 -20.93 -3.81
N ALA A 458 39.76 -20.31 -3.32
CA ALA A 458 39.47 -20.05 -1.90
C ALA A 458 38.23 -19.16 -1.77
N GLU A 459 37.05 -19.78 -1.69
CA GLU A 459 35.83 -19.38 -0.93
C GLU A 459 34.62 -20.15 -1.49
N GLN A 460 34.49 -21.43 -1.11
CA GLN A 460 33.21 -22.14 -1.22
C GLN A 460 32.25 -21.60 -0.15
N SER A 461 31.63 -20.46 -0.44
CA SER A 461 30.40 -20.04 0.22
C SER A 461 29.29 -21.01 -0.20
N THR A 462 28.66 -21.66 0.77
CA THR A 462 27.56 -22.64 0.61
C THR A 462 26.38 -22.00 -0.13
N ARG A 463 26.27 -22.22 -1.44
CA ARG A 463 25.05 -21.83 -2.18
C ARG A 463 23.87 -22.63 -1.64
N PRO A 464 22.72 -22.00 -1.37
CA PRO A 464 21.54 -22.70 -0.87
C PRO A 464 21.07 -23.72 -1.90
N LYS A 465 20.70 -24.93 -1.44
CA LYS A 465 20.08 -25.94 -2.29
C LYS A 465 18.67 -25.48 -2.66
N LEU A 466 18.40 -25.34 -3.96
CA LEU A 466 17.11 -24.88 -4.50
C LEU A 466 16.34 -26.04 -5.17
N TRP A 467 15.01 -25.93 -5.25
CA TRP A 467 14.17 -26.77 -6.08
C TRP A 467 14.22 -26.29 -7.54
N HIS A 468 14.72 -27.15 -8.43
CA HIS A 468 14.99 -26.79 -9.82
C HIS A 468 13.85 -27.14 -10.79
N GLY A 469 12.87 -27.94 -10.34
CA GLY A 469 11.73 -28.34 -11.17
C GLY A 469 10.81 -27.18 -11.56
N ARG A 470 9.90 -27.46 -12.51
CA ARG A 470 8.87 -26.51 -12.96
C ARG A 470 7.68 -26.46 -12.02
N TYR A 471 7.07 -25.29 -11.90
CA TYR A 471 5.80 -25.08 -11.22
C TYR A 471 4.69 -24.80 -12.24
N GLU A 472 3.46 -25.24 -11.93
CA GLU A 472 2.28 -24.84 -12.71
C GLU A 472 1.73 -23.52 -12.15
N ILE A 473 1.96 -22.41 -12.85
CA ILE A 473 1.60 -21.09 -12.36
C ILE A 473 0.27 -20.60 -12.96
N THR A 474 -0.66 -20.21 -12.08
CA THR A 474 -1.89 -19.48 -12.45
C THR A 474 -1.83 -18.06 -11.92
N ILE A 475 -2.11 -17.08 -12.77
CA ILE A 475 -2.33 -15.68 -12.36
C ILE A 475 -3.81 -15.37 -12.54
N PRO A 476 -4.62 -15.42 -11.47
CA PRO A 476 -6.07 -15.22 -11.56
C PRO A 476 -6.42 -13.74 -11.78
N ARG A 477 -7.66 -13.45 -12.16
CA ARG A 477 -8.11 -12.08 -12.46
C ARG A 477 -9.61 -11.90 -12.18
N SER A 478 -9.97 -10.93 -11.35
CA SER A 478 -11.33 -10.40 -11.24
C SER A 478 -11.44 -9.12 -12.06
N LYS A 479 -12.24 -9.11 -13.13
CA LYS A 479 -12.41 -7.89 -13.96
C LYS A 479 -13.18 -6.83 -13.16
N PRO A 480 -12.78 -5.55 -13.18
CA PRO A 480 -11.88 -4.92 -14.16
C PRO A 480 -10.38 -4.94 -13.81
N LEU A 481 -9.97 -5.49 -12.67
CA LEU A 481 -8.59 -5.47 -12.18
C LEU A 481 -7.58 -6.10 -13.14
N SER A 482 -6.31 -5.79 -12.94
CA SER A 482 -5.20 -6.38 -13.69
C SER A 482 -5.01 -7.86 -13.33
N PRO A 483 -4.46 -8.70 -14.22
CA PRO A 483 -4.12 -10.09 -13.86
C PRO A 483 -3.17 -10.13 -12.66
N GLY A 484 -3.53 -10.91 -11.64
CA GLY A 484 -2.78 -11.05 -10.40
C GLY A 484 -3.10 -9.98 -9.36
N GLU A 485 -3.85 -8.94 -9.72
CA GLU A 485 -4.27 -7.89 -8.80
C GLU A 485 -5.49 -8.34 -7.99
N ILE A 486 -5.42 -8.16 -6.66
CA ILE A 486 -6.54 -8.33 -5.74
C ILE A 486 -6.74 -7.07 -4.89
N LEU A 487 -7.99 -6.82 -4.52
CA LEU A 487 -8.40 -5.75 -3.59
C LEU A 487 -8.89 -6.35 -2.29
N GLY A 488 -8.86 -5.59 -1.19
CA GLY A 488 -9.44 -6.06 0.08
C GLY A 488 -10.94 -6.40 -0.01
N CYS A 489 -11.63 -5.85 -1.01
CA CYS A 489 -13.05 -6.07 -1.27
C CYS A 489 -13.32 -6.86 -2.57
N THR A 490 -12.30 -7.28 -3.32
CA THR A 490 -12.51 -8.06 -4.55
C THR A 490 -11.34 -8.99 -4.81
N ALA A 491 -11.59 -10.29 -4.76
CA ALA A 491 -10.63 -11.35 -5.00
C ALA A 491 -11.26 -12.48 -5.82
N PRO A 492 -10.49 -13.14 -6.70
CA PRO A 492 -11.01 -14.18 -7.58
C PRO A 492 -11.23 -15.49 -6.82
N LYS A 493 -12.23 -16.26 -7.25
CA LYS A 493 -12.30 -17.68 -6.91
C LYS A 493 -11.32 -18.49 -7.75
N LEU A 494 -10.56 -19.33 -7.08
CA LEU A 494 -9.59 -20.23 -7.66
C LEU A 494 -10.28 -21.54 -8.06
N SER A 495 -9.96 -22.02 -9.26
CA SER A 495 -10.47 -23.29 -9.78
C SER A 495 -9.30 -24.18 -10.20
N GLY A 496 -9.53 -25.49 -10.27
CA GLY A 496 -8.57 -26.43 -10.84
C GLY A 496 -7.43 -26.87 -9.92
N GLY A 497 -7.72 -27.10 -8.63
CA GLY A 497 -6.81 -27.82 -7.73
C GLY A 497 -5.50 -27.08 -7.41
N VAL A 498 -5.55 -25.76 -7.25
CA VAL A 498 -4.41 -24.96 -6.80
C VAL A 498 -3.88 -25.49 -5.46
N ASP A 499 -2.57 -25.70 -5.35
CA ASP A 499 -1.94 -26.22 -4.14
C ASP A 499 -1.65 -25.12 -3.12
N ALA A 500 -1.33 -23.90 -3.57
CA ALA A 500 -1.11 -22.76 -2.70
C ALA A 500 -1.29 -21.40 -3.39
N ILE A 501 -1.67 -20.40 -2.59
CA ILE A 501 -1.63 -18.97 -2.94
C ILE A 501 -0.28 -18.42 -2.51
N VAL A 502 0.40 -17.70 -3.41
CA VAL A 502 1.58 -16.88 -3.08
C VAL A 502 1.20 -15.43 -3.32
N TYR A 503 1.08 -14.68 -2.24
CA TYR A 503 0.83 -13.25 -2.25
C TYR A 503 2.14 -12.49 -2.07
N VAL A 504 2.44 -11.59 -3.01
CA VAL A 504 3.59 -10.69 -2.94
C VAL A 504 3.10 -9.34 -2.45
N GLY A 505 3.56 -8.90 -1.28
CA GLY A 505 3.18 -7.62 -0.71
C GLY A 505 3.26 -7.61 0.80
N ASP A 506 3.21 -6.42 1.36
CA ASP A 506 3.08 -6.22 2.79
C ASP A 506 1.61 -6.31 3.24
N GLY A 507 1.43 -6.42 4.56
CA GLY A 507 0.13 -6.52 5.20
C GLY A 507 -0.66 -7.79 4.89
N ARG A 508 -1.79 -7.95 5.57
CA ARG A 508 -2.71 -9.10 5.40
C ARG A 508 -4.04 -8.71 4.78
N PHE A 509 -4.42 -7.43 4.79
CA PHE A 509 -5.73 -6.97 4.33
C PHE A 509 -6.12 -7.49 2.93
N HIS A 510 -5.27 -7.33 1.92
CA HIS A 510 -5.54 -7.82 0.57
C HIS A 510 -5.53 -9.35 0.48
N LEU A 511 -4.54 -9.97 1.12
CA LEU A 511 -4.39 -11.42 1.18
C LEU A 511 -5.62 -12.10 1.82
N GLU A 512 -6.13 -11.57 2.91
CA GLU A 512 -7.32 -12.09 3.58
C GLU A 512 -8.53 -12.13 2.65
N ALA A 513 -8.65 -11.20 1.71
CA ALA A 513 -9.76 -11.22 0.75
C ALA A 513 -9.76 -12.48 -0.12
N ILE A 514 -8.59 -12.88 -0.63
CA ILE A 514 -8.49 -14.11 -1.43
C ILE A 514 -8.55 -15.37 -0.54
N MET A 515 -8.11 -15.30 0.71
CA MET A 515 -8.26 -16.39 1.67
C MET A 515 -9.75 -16.63 1.99
N ILE A 516 -10.52 -15.57 2.30
CA ILE A 516 -11.97 -15.66 2.52
C ILE A 516 -12.68 -16.25 1.30
N ALA A 517 -12.28 -15.85 0.09
CA ALA A 517 -12.85 -16.37 -1.15
C ALA A 517 -12.51 -17.84 -1.43
N ASN A 518 -11.42 -18.35 -0.84
CA ASN A 518 -10.84 -19.67 -1.13
C ASN A 518 -10.34 -20.36 0.16
N PRO A 519 -11.23 -20.68 1.11
CA PRO A 519 -10.84 -21.15 2.46
C PRO A 519 -10.03 -22.46 2.44
N ALA A 520 -10.22 -23.29 1.42
CA ALA A 520 -9.53 -24.58 1.29
C ALA A 520 -8.11 -24.49 0.70
N VAL A 521 -7.67 -23.30 0.24
CA VAL A 521 -6.36 -23.14 -0.41
C VAL A 521 -5.36 -22.51 0.55
N PRO A 522 -4.27 -23.21 0.92
CA PRO A 522 -3.22 -22.67 1.77
C PRO A 522 -2.62 -21.37 1.20
N ALA A 523 -2.40 -20.38 2.05
CA ALA A 523 -1.88 -19.09 1.62
C ALA A 523 -0.52 -18.77 2.23
N PHE A 524 0.35 -18.17 1.41
CA PHE A 524 1.68 -17.74 1.79
C PHE A 524 1.89 -16.30 1.35
N ARG A 525 2.57 -15.53 2.21
CA ARG A 525 2.88 -14.12 1.98
C ARG A 525 4.38 -13.95 1.89
N TYR A 526 4.85 -13.36 0.80
CA TYR A 526 6.19 -12.81 0.71
C TYR A 526 6.12 -11.30 0.88
N ASP A 527 6.72 -10.82 1.96
CA ASP A 527 6.90 -9.39 2.23
C ASP A 527 8.20 -8.91 1.55
N PRO A 528 8.13 -8.05 0.51
CA PRO A 528 9.31 -7.60 -0.22
C PRO A 528 10.22 -6.67 0.57
N TYR A 529 9.72 -6.05 1.64
CA TYR A 529 10.51 -5.14 2.48
C TYR A 529 11.31 -5.91 3.52
N SER A 530 10.64 -6.78 4.27
CA SER A 530 11.31 -7.62 5.28
C SER A 530 11.98 -8.87 4.69
N LYS A 531 11.72 -9.16 3.41
CA LYS A 531 12.21 -10.35 2.68
C LYS A 531 11.81 -11.67 3.33
N LYS A 532 10.67 -11.68 4.04
CA LYS A 532 10.15 -12.85 4.76
C LYS A 532 9.03 -13.51 3.98
N LEU A 533 9.12 -14.83 3.83
CA LEU A 533 8.00 -15.69 3.43
C LEU A 533 7.32 -16.21 4.70
N THR A 534 6.00 -16.14 4.78
CA THR A 534 5.20 -16.64 5.91
C THR A 534 4.02 -17.45 5.41
N ARG A 535 3.65 -18.52 6.12
CA ARG A 535 2.37 -19.20 5.92
C ARG A 535 1.30 -18.44 6.69
N GLU A 536 0.29 -17.97 6.00
CA GLU A 536 -0.77 -17.15 6.55
C GLU A 536 -2.03 -17.99 6.72
N ARG A 537 -2.67 -17.88 7.89
CA ARG A 537 -3.93 -18.56 8.23
C ARG A 537 -5.01 -17.53 8.49
N TYR A 538 -6.25 -17.89 8.25
CA TYR A 538 -7.40 -17.03 8.52
C TYR A 538 -8.42 -17.83 9.30
N ASP A 539 -8.95 -17.25 10.38
CA ASP A 539 -9.97 -17.91 11.19
C ASP A 539 -11.34 -17.76 10.51
N HIS A 540 -11.59 -18.67 9.58
CA HIS A 540 -12.87 -18.70 8.85
C HIS A 540 -14.03 -19.00 9.78
N THR A 541 -13.82 -19.78 10.84
CA THR A 541 -14.89 -20.14 11.78
C THR A 541 -15.28 -18.91 12.60
N GLU A 542 -14.31 -18.22 13.20
CA GLU A 542 -14.54 -16.98 13.94
C GLU A 542 -15.23 -15.93 13.05
N MET A 543 -14.70 -15.68 11.85
CA MET A 543 -15.31 -14.70 10.94
C MET A 543 -16.75 -15.10 10.61
N ARG A 544 -17.00 -16.35 10.20
CA ARG A 544 -18.34 -16.82 9.85
C ARG A 544 -19.31 -16.73 11.02
N ASP A 545 -18.86 -17.02 12.24
CA ASP A 545 -19.67 -16.97 13.45
C ASP A 545 -20.03 -15.54 13.84
N VAL A 546 -19.05 -14.63 13.83
CA VAL A 546 -19.27 -13.19 14.08
C VAL A 546 -20.28 -12.63 13.07
N ARG A 547 -20.09 -12.92 11.78
CA ARG A 547 -21.01 -12.46 10.73
C ARG A 547 -22.38 -13.13 10.85
N ALA A 548 -22.44 -14.42 11.18
CA ALA A 548 -23.71 -15.14 11.37
C ALA A 548 -24.49 -14.60 12.56
N GLN A 549 -23.80 -14.18 13.63
CA GLN A 549 -24.42 -13.51 14.76
C GLN A 549 -25.04 -12.18 14.37
N ALA A 550 -24.33 -11.34 13.60
CA ALA A 550 -24.87 -10.10 13.08
C ALA A 550 -26.13 -10.31 12.23
N VAL A 551 -26.13 -11.33 11.35
CA VAL A 551 -27.30 -11.73 10.55
C VAL A 551 -28.45 -12.19 11.46
N ARG A 552 -28.20 -13.05 12.45
CA ARG A 552 -29.23 -13.54 13.38
C ARG A 552 -29.87 -12.40 14.18
N THR A 553 -29.06 -11.49 14.74
CA THR A 553 -29.55 -10.33 15.49
C THR A 553 -30.38 -9.42 14.59
N ALA A 554 -29.96 -9.21 13.34
CA ALA A 554 -30.76 -8.45 12.38
C ALA A 554 -32.07 -9.17 12.02
N SER A 555 -32.07 -10.49 11.83
CA SER A 555 -33.30 -11.28 11.60
C SER A 555 -34.27 -11.19 12.78
N GLN A 556 -33.78 -11.18 14.03
CA GLN A 556 -34.62 -11.02 15.22
C GLN A 556 -35.32 -9.65 15.25
N SER A 557 -34.68 -8.60 14.73
CA SER A 557 -35.30 -7.26 14.61
C SER A 557 -36.51 -7.22 13.67
N LEU A 558 -36.69 -8.23 12.81
CA LEU A 558 -37.87 -8.33 11.94
C LEU A 558 -39.11 -8.90 12.67
N SER A 559 -38.90 -9.56 13.81
CA SER A 559 -39.95 -10.27 14.55
C SER A 559 -40.50 -9.51 15.77
N SER A 560 -39.87 -8.39 16.16
CA SER A 560 -40.36 -7.50 17.21
C SER A 560 -41.59 -6.72 16.73
N ASP A 561 -42.60 -6.57 17.59
CA ASP A 561 -43.83 -5.82 17.31
C ASP A 561 -43.54 -4.43 16.72
N GLU A 562 -44.38 -3.99 15.77
CA GLU A 562 -44.19 -2.77 14.96
C GLU A 562 -43.99 -1.48 15.80
N ASN A 563 -44.36 -1.50 17.08
CA ASN A 563 -44.22 -0.37 18.00
C ASN A 563 -42.98 -0.43 18.93
N GLU A 564 -42.28 -1.57 19.02
CA GLU A 564 -41.08 -1.75 19.85
C GLU A 564 -39.80 -2.02 19.03
N GLY A 565 -39.92 -2.43 17.77
CA GLY A 565 -38.79 -2.65 16.86
C GLY A 565 -38.13 -1.34 16.38
N GLY A 566 -36.85 -1.13 16.70
CA GLY A 566 -36.07 0.00 16.16
C GLY A 566 -35.97 -0.04 14.63
N ARG A 567 -35.91 1.13 13.97
CA ARG A 567 -35.84 1.24 12.50
C ARG A 567 -34.49 0.73 11.97
N TRP A 568 -34.41 0.40 10.68
CA TRP A 568 -33.13 0.11 10.04
C TRP A 568 -32.49 1.39 9.48
N GLY A 569 -31.17 1.52 9.58
CA GLY A 569 -30.41 2.60 8.96
C GLY A 569 -29.79 2.13 7.63
N VAL A 570 -30.12 2.78 6.51
CA VAL A 570 -29.54 2.44 5.20
C VAL A 570 -28.52 3.50 4.80
N ILE A 571 -27.24 3.16 4.95
CA ILE A 571 -26.11 4.08 4.79
C ILE A 571 -25.64 4.12 3.33
N LEU A 572 -25.64 5.31 2.75
CA LEU A 572 -24.96 5.66 1.50
C LEU A 572 -23.59 6.26 1.82
N GLY A 573 -22.53 5.54 1.45
CA GLY A 573 -21.15 6.02 1.57
C GLY A 573 -20.87 7.18 0.63
N THR A 574 -20.43 8.33 1.16
CA THR A 574 -20.12 9.52 0.36
C THR A 574 -18.62 9.78 0.18
N LEU A 575 -17.75 8.92 0.72
CA LEU A 575 -16.30 9.03 0.50
C LEU A 575 -15.95 8.59 -0.93
N GLY A 576 -15.51 9.55 -1.74
CA GLY A 576 -15.21 9.38 -3.16
C GLY A 576 -16.36 8.71 -3.92
N ARG A 577 -16.10 7.52 -4.46
CA ARG A 577 -17.03 6.72 -5.27
C ARG A 577 -17.32 5.35 -4.64
N GLN A 578 -17.11 5.18 -3.33
CA GLN A 578 -17.37 3.91 -2.64
C GLN A 578 -18.86 3.53 -2.71
N GLY A 579 -19.73 4.47 -2.34
CA GLY A 579 -21.18 4.29 -2.37
C GLY A 579 -21.75 4.28 -3.78
N SER A 580 -22.89 3.61 -3.94
CA SER A 580 -23.65 3.61 -5.17
C SER A 580 -25.12 3.90 -4.86
N PHE A 581 -25.63 5.00 -5.41
CA PHE A 581 -27.05 5.35 -5.22
C PHE A 581 -27.98 4.25 -5.75
N ARG A 582 -27.63 3.59 -6.85
CA ARG A 582 -28.41 2.45 -7.39
C ARG A 582 -28.43 1.25 -6.44
N GLN A 583 -27.29 0.93 -5.83
CA GLN A 583 -27.23 -0.14 -4.82
C GLN A 583 -28.04 0.23 -3.58
N HIS A 584 -27.99 1.50 -3.17
CA HIS A 584 -28.79 2.02 -2.06
C HIS A 584 -30.29 1.91 -2.34
N GLN A 585 -30.76 2.33 -3.52
CA GLN A 585 -32.16 2.18 -3.95
C GLN A 585 -32.59 0.70 -4.03
N ALA A 586 -31.70 -0.19 -4.50
CA ALA A 586 -32.00 -1.62 -4.55
C ALA A 586 -32.25 -2.20 -3.15
N ILE A 587 -31.46 -1.80 -2.15
CA ILE A 587 -31.66 -2.20 -0.75
C ILE A 587 -32.97 -1.63 -0.20
N GLN A 588 -33.26 -0.35 -0.47
CA GLN A 588 -34.53 0.26 -0.04
C GLN A 588 -35.74 -0.48 -0.61
N HIS A 589 -35.73 -0.75 -1.92
CA HIS A 589 -36.78 -1.52 -2.57
C HIS A 589 -36.92 -2.91 -1.94
N GLN A 590 -35.80 -3.56 -1.63
CA GLN A 590 -35.80 -4.87 -0.99
C GLN A 590 -36.42 -4.86 0.42
N LEU A 591 -36.12 -3.84 1.22
CA LEU A 591 -36.70 -3.67 2.56
C LEU A 591 -38.22 -3.37 2.51
N GLN A 592 -38.69 -2.72 1.44
CA GLN A 592 -40.11 -2.42 1.23
C GLN A 592 -40.90 -3.57 0.61
N SER A 593 -40.26 -4.38 -0.25
CA SER A 593 -40.91 -5.47 -1.01
C SER A 593 -40.83 -6.84 -0.32
N ALA A 594 -40.15 -6.91 0.83
CA ALA A 594 -40.09 -8.13 1.62
C ALA A 594 -41.45 -8.50 2.23
N ARG A 595 -41.56 -9.75 2.71
CA ARG A 595 -42.77 -10.24 3.39
C ARG A 595 -43.18 -9.38 4.59
N HIS A 596 -42.21 -8.73 5.23
CA HIS A 596 -42.39 -7.73 6.27
C HIS A 596 -41.79 -6.41 5.78
N THR A 597 -42.60 -5.34 5.74
CA THR A 597 -42.10 -4.01 5.41
C THR A 597 -41.21 -3.53 6.55
N VAL A 598 -39.92 -3.33 6.26
CA VAL A 598 -38.97 -2.88 7.29
C VAL A 598 -38.88 -1.35 7.27
N PRO A 599 -39.29 -0.64 8.34
CA PRO A 599 -39.15 0.81 8.39
C PRO A 599 -37.68 1.18 8.43
N TYR A 600 -37.26 2.10 7.56
CA TYR A 600 -35.86 2.49 7.45
C TYR A 600 -35.64 4.00 7.33
N VAL A 601 -34.42 4.44 7.66
CA VAL A 601 -33.95 5.81 7.52
C VAL A 601 -32.71 5.84 6.61
N PRO A 602 -32.72 6.59 5.49
CA PRO A 602 -31.54 6.85 4.70
C PRO A 602 -30.51 7.70 5.47
N ILE A 603 -29.25 7.30 5.46
CA ILE A 603 -28.16 8.03 6.12
C ILE A 603 -27.04 8.24 5.11
N LEU A 604 -26.54 9.47 4.97
CA LEU A 604 -25.35 9.78 4.16
C LEU A 604 -24.16 9.94 5.10
N LEU A 605 -23.07 9.23 4.82
CA LEU A 605 -21.88 9.30 5.66
C LEU A 605 -20.61 9.08 4.82
N SER A 606 -19.63 9.97 4.96
CA SER A 606 -18.33 9.80 4.30
C SER A 606 -17.54 8.67 4.94
N GLU A 607 -17.27 8.81 6.23
CA GLU A 607 -16.51 7.85 7.03
C GLU A 607 -17.37 7.25 8.14
N LEU A 608 -17.50 5.93 8.09
CA LEU A 608 -18.18 5.14 9.12
C LEU A 608 -17.23 4.95 10.31
N SER A 609 -17.75 5.19 11.52
CA SER A 609 -17.04 4.87 12.75
C SER A 609 -18.03 4.44 13.84
N PRO A 610 -17.60 3.62 14.81
CA PRO A 610 -18.44 3.23 15.94
C PRO A 610 -19.06 4.43 16.66
N ALA A 611 -18.27 5.48 16.90
CA ALA A 611 -18.74 6.69 17.57
C ALA A 611 -19.90 7.38 16.84
N LYS A 612 -19.80 7.52 15.50
CA LYS A 612 -20.87 8.15 14.70
C LYS A 612 -22.15 7.31 14.68
N LEU A 613 -22.04 5.99 14.53
CA LEU A 613 -23.22 5.12 14.49
C LEU A 613 -23.86 4.95 15.88
N ALA A 614 -23.08 4.99 16.96
CA ALA A 614 -23.59 4.97 18.32
C ALA A 614 -24.54 6.15 18.62
N CYS A 615 -24.39 7.30 17.96
CA CYS A 615 -25.34 8.43 18.10
C CYS A 615 -26.76 8.08 17.60
N PHE A 616 -26.91 7.11 16.70
CA PHE A 616 -28.19 6.65 16.18
C PHE A 616 -28.74 5.42 16.92
N ALA A 617 -27.91 4.79 17.78
CA ALA A 617 -28.20 3.56 18.49
C ALA A 617 -29.57 3.49 19.20
N PRO A 618 -30.07 4.58 19.83
CA PRO A 618 -31.36 4.53 20.53
C PRO A 618 -32.57 4.39 19.58
N HIS A 619 -32.40 4.63 18.28
CA HIS A 619 -33.50 4.69 17.31
C HIS A 619 -33.33 3.73 16.14
N ILE A 620 -32.11 3.26 15.90
CA ILE A 620 -31.76 2.33 14.83
C ILE A 620 -31.33 1.00 15.44
N SER A 621 -31.98 -0.09 14.99
CA SER A 621 -31.69 -1.45 15.47
C SER A 621 -30.61 -2.15 14.64
N VAL A 622 -30.53 -1.84 13.34
CA VAL A 622 -29.62 -2.48 12.37
C VAL A 622 -29.15 -1.44 11.37
N PHE A 623 -27.88 -1.49 10.97
CA PHE A 623 -27.35 -0.70 9.87
C PHE A 623 -27.04 -1.59 8.67
N VAL A 624 -27.41 -1.13 7.47
CA VAL A 624 -26.94 -1.69 6.20
C VAL A 624 -26.09 -0.62 5.51
N GLN A 625 -24.84 -0.93 5.18
CA GLN A 625 -23.92 0.02 4.57
C GLN A 625 -23.55 -0.33 3.14
N THR A 626 -23.42 0.69 2.29
CA THR A 626 -23.04 0.56 0.86
C THR A 626 -21.64 1.12 0.54
N SER A 627 -20.85 1.40 1.58
CA SER A 627 -19.48 1.93 1.53
C SER A 627 -18.47 0.78 1.30
N CYS A 628 -17.30 0.82 1.94
CA CYS A 628 -16.34 -0.27 1.92
C CYS A 628 -16.92 -1.55 2.56
N PRO A 629 -16.97 -2.70 1.84
CA PRO A 629 -17.48 -3.95 2.39
C PRO A 629 -16.72 -4.48 3.61
N ARG A 630 -15.42 -4.20 3.68
CA ARG A 630 -14.55 -4.65 4.77
C ARG A 630 -14.89 -4.02 6.12
N LEU A 631 -15.62 -2.90 6.15
CA LEU A 631 -16.11 -2.31 7.40
C LEU A 631 -17.07 -3.25 8.14
N SER A 632 -17.93 -3.97 7.41
CA SER A 632 -18.82 -4.96 8.01
C SER A 632 -18.05 -6.21 8.43
N ILE A 633 -17.13 -6.68 7.58
CA ILE A 633 -16.41 -7.95 7.79
C ILE A 633 -15.41 -7.82 8.95
N ASP A 634 -14.51 -6.84 8.88
CA ASP A 634 -13.38 -6.72 9.81
C ASP A 634 -13.74 -5.93 11.06
N TRP A 635 -14.63 -4.94 10.94
CA TRP A 635 -14.93 -4.00 12.03
C TRP A 635 -16.36 -4.16 12.57
N GLY A 636 -17.15 -5.09 12.03
CA GLY A 636 -18.55 -5.24 12.39
C GLY A 636 -18.80 -5.46 13.89
N TYR A 637 -17.87 -6.12 14.59
CA TYR A 637 -17.93 -6.35 16.03
C TYR A 637 -17.75 -5.07 16.87
N ALA A 638 -17.15 -4.02 16.29
CA ALA A 638 -16.90 -2.76 16.99
C ALA A 638 -18.14 -1.86 17.07
N PHE A 639 -19.22 -2.21 16.37
CA PHE A 639 -20.48 -1.48 16.36
C PHE A 639 -21.46 -2.11 17.34
N ALA A 640 -22.18 -1.28 18.12
CA ALA A 640 -23.16 -1.75 19.07
C ALA A 640 -24.36 -2.44 18.38
N GLN A 641 -24.81 -1.88 17.26
CA GLN A 641 -25.81 -2.47 16.37
C GLN A 641 -25.12 -3.31 15.29
N PRO A 642 -25.79 -4.37 14.77
CA PRO A 642 -25.31 -5.08 13.60
C PRO A 642 -25.07 -4.14 12.42
N LEU A 643 -23.83 -4.10 11.92
CA LEU A 643 -23.46 -3.44 10.67
C LEU A 643 -23.37 -4.48 9.55
N LEU A 644 -24.36 -4.50 8.68
CA LEU A 644 -24.49 -5.44 7.57
C LEU A 644 -23.95 -4.85 6.26
N SER A 645 -23.32 -5.70 5.47
CA SER A 645 -23.12 -5.47 4.04
C SER A 645 -24.44 -5.66 3.27
N PRO A 646 -24.51 -5.23 1.99
CA PRO A 646 -25.69 -5.47 1.15
C PRO A 646 -25.99 -6.97 0.96
N TYR A 647 -24.95 -7.82 0.97
CA TYR A 647 -25.11 -9.28 0.95
C TYR A 647 -25.87 -9.79 2.14
N GLU A 648 -25.46 -9.38 3.33
CA GLU A 648 -25.99 -9.91 4.58
C GLU A 648 -27.41 -9.41 4.80
N ALA A 649 -27.70 -8.17 4.44
CA ALA A 649 -29.07 -7.68 4.36
C ALA A 649 -29.91 -8.58 3.44
N ALA A 650 -29.37 -8.99 2.29
CA ALA A 650 -30.08 -9.86 1.37
C ALA A 650 -30.30 -11.30 1.84
N VAL A 651 -29.38 -11.81 2.67
CA VAL A 651 -29.54 -13.06 3.42
C VAL A 651 -30.65 -12.91 4.47
N VAL A 652 -30.64 -11.83 5.26
CA VAL A 652 -31.67 -11.55 6.28
C VAL A 652 -33.07 -11.46 5.65
N MET A 653 -33.19 -10.81 4.49
CA MET A 653 -34.47 -10.69 3.77
C MET A 653 -34.87 -11.96 3.00
N GLY A 654 -34.05 -13.02 3.01
CA GLY A 654 -34.35 -14.29 2.33
C GLY A 654 -34.27 -14.25 0.80
N THR A 655 -33.68 -13.20 0.22
CA THR A 655 -33.53 -13.04 -1.24
C THR A 655 -32.21 -13.60 -1.79
N GLN A 656 -31.26 -13.90 -0.90
CA GLN A 656 -29.99 -14.53 -1.22
C GLN A 656 -29.72 -15.66 -0.25
N GLN A 657 -29.03 -16.69 -0.72
CA GLN A 657 -28.61 -17.80 0.13
C GLN A 657 -27.43 -17.34 1.01
N GLY A 658 -27.56 -17.56 2.32
CA GLY A 658 -26.51 -17.31 3.29
C GLY A 658 -25.55 -18.48 3.47
N TRP A 659 -24.53 -18.27 4.29
CA TRP A 659 -23.56 -19.29 4.72
C TRP A 659 -23.90 -19.90 6.09
N VAL A 660 -24.93 -19.38 6.77
CA VAL A 660 -25.30 -19.82 8.11
C VAL A 660 -25.78 -21.28 8.05
N GLY A 661 -25.15 -22.15 8.84
CA GLY A 661 -25.48 -23.59 8.88
C GLY A 661 -24.85 -24.43 7.76
N THR A 662 -24.00 -23.85 6.91
CA THR A 662 -23.21 -24.61 5.93
C THR A 662 -21.82 -24.96 6.51
N PRO A 663 -21.28 -26.17 6.24
CA PRO A 663 -19.92 -26.53 6.62
C PRO A 663 -18.87 -25.60 6.02
N GLU A 664 -17.68 -25.53 6.62
CA GLU A 664 -16.55 -24.78 6.05
C GLU A 664 -16.20 -25.29 4.63
N GLY A 665 -15.98 -24.36 3.69
CA GLY A 665 -15.81 -24.67 2.27
C GLY A 665 -17.10 -24.98 1.51
N GLN A 666 -18.27 -24.89 2.16
CA GLN A 666 -19.59 -24.91 1.53
C GLN A 666 -20.35 -23.63 1.92
N GLY A 667 -21.00 -22.95 0.96
CA GLY A 667 -21.65 -21.66 1.21
C GLY A 667 -20.64 -20.56 1.49
N ASP A 668 -20.02 -20.05 0.42
CA ASP A 668 -18.88 -19.13 0.51
C ASP A 668 -19.32 -17.70 0.81
N TYR A 669 -18.58 -17.02 1.67
CA TYR A 669 -18.76 -15.58 1.89
C TYR A 669 -18.19 -14.83 0.67
N PRO A 670 -18.99 -14.02 -0.04
CA PRO A 670 -18.58 -13.43 -1.31
C PRO A 670 -17.55 -12.32 -1.10
N MET A 671 -16.49 -12.36 -1.91
CA MET A 671 -15.45 -11.33 -1.99
C MET A 671 -15.31 -10.82 -3.44
N ASP A 672 -16.43 -10.57 -4.12
CA ASP A 672 -16.51 -10.26 -5.56
C ASP A 672 -17.26 -8.93 -5.85
N PHE A 673 -17.15 -7.97 -4.92
CA PHE A 673 -17.97 -6.75 -4.90
C PHE A 673 -17.89 -5.89 -6.17
N TYR A 674 -16.73 -5.86 -6.83
CA TYR A 674 -16.53 -5.15 -8.10
C TYR A 674 -16.35 -6.10 -9.30
N GLU A 675 -16.40 -7.42 -9.08
CA GLU A 675 -16.25 -8.36 -10.17
C GLU A 675 -17.42 -8.21 -11.16
N LYS A 676 -17.06 -8.10 -12.44
CA LYS A 676 -18.05 -7.99 -13.50
C LYS A 676 -19.07 -9.16 -13.41
N ASP A 677 -20.34 -8.82 -13.50
CA ASP A 677 -21.48 -9.76 -13.47
C ASP A 677 -21.76 -10.40 -12.09
N SER A 678 -21.03 -10.02 -11.04
CA SER A 678 -21.39 -10.36 -9.66
C SER A 678 -22.75 -9.75 -9.28
N VAL A 679 -23.37 -10.30 -8.23
CA VAL A 679 -24.65 -9.81 -7.72
C VAL A 679 -24.55 -8.32 -7.34
N TRP A 680 -23.40 -7.91 -6.79
CA TRP A 680 -23.15 -6.53 -6.36
C TRP A 680 -22.92 -5.57 -7.54
N ALA A 681 -22.13 -5.99 -8.52
CA ALA A 681 -21.95 -5.21 -9.75
C ALA A 681 -23.30 -5.02 -10.48
N LYS A 682 -24.14 -6.06 -10.53
CA LYS A 682 -25.50 -5.98 -11.08
C LYS A 682 -26.39 -5.04 -10.29
N ALA A 683 -26.40 -5.11 -8.96
CA ALA A 683 -27.15 -4.20 -8.10
C ALA A 683 -26.75 -2.73 -8.31
N ARG A 684 -25.46 -2.44 -8.53
CA ARG A 684 -24.96 -1.10 -8.89
C ARG A 684 -25.43 -0.61 -10.26
N THR A 685 -25.94 -1.50 -11.11
CA THR A 685 -26.55 -1.16 -12.40
C THR A 685 -28.07 -1.26 -12.42
N TRP A 686 -28.68 -1.67 -11.31
CA TRP A 686 -30.12 -1.82 -11.17
C TRP A 686 -30.84 -0.52 -11.49
N LYS A 687 -31.99 -0.65 -12.15
CA LYS A 687 -32.91 0.45 -12.43
C LYS A 687 -34.24 0.14 -11.76
N PRO A 688 -34.89 1.11 -11.11
CA PRO A 688 -36.23 0.90 -10.61
C PRO A 688 -37.18 0.57 -11.78
N PRO A 689 -38.25 -0.21 -11.54
CA PRO A 689 -39.32 -0.38 -12.50
C PRO A 689 -39.85 0.99 -12.94
N LEU A 690 -40.12 1.17 -14.24
CA LEU A 690 -40.70 2.42 -14.76
C LEU A 690 -42.04 2.68 -14.04
N GLY A 691 -42.13 3.74 -13.23
CA GLY A 691 -43.36 4.14 -12.54
C GLY A 691 -43.27 4.33 -11.01
N VAL A 692 -42.08 4.26 -10.42
CA VAL A 692 -41.81 4.66 -9.01
C VAL A 692 -40.95 5.90 -8.96
#